data_AF-A0A970T8V6-F1
#
_entry.id   AF-A0A970T8V6-F1
#
_cell.length_a   1.000
_cell.length_b   1.000
_cell.length_c   1.000
_cell.angle_alpha   90.00
_cell.angle_beta   90.00
_cell.angle_gamma   90.00
#
_symmetry.space_group_name_H-M   'P 1'
#
loop_
_entity.id
_entity.type
_entity.pdbx_description
1 polymer ?
#
loop_
_entity_poly.entity_id
_entity_poly.type
_entity_poly.pdbx_seq_one_letter_code
_entity_poly.pdbx_strand_id
1 'polypeptide(L)'
;MNTAYPLIPVFVIIITAYFVTWLYSKWSIFPLKAHLKFWNYILLITFLVSGLSGLISVIKINYKLDISIYSQMLQWHVSFGIGMAVIAFLHFFNHFSYYFPQLRYQSSLRKKRTIGKTGKSRRFNISCLLFLLGAVTIINQVVFIREFMSVLAGNELILGVIMAVWMLLTGWGALTGRQNISASFTFERGVNMLAFLAFLTALMVGLLYMLKYMLFPPGTIAGLGTVLTGAFLLLFPVCFLSGYLFTAFSTLLSESDNKNRIGKAYAYESFGSLAGGLLFSLILGRFFNSFQILGLTTCAIIITGAFTGGWTYSKRAALFIAAGVFLPVIIFITKPDNRLKRILLPNQNIILNRSTRYGNLVITEQSGQLNFYENNSLQFYTENMMLNEEAVHFAMARHGSPGRVLLISGGIAGMIKEIKKYDIEKITYLETNPEVFLHWENQVPELVEYDDVEVVRSDIRSFLYRSKEIYDIILINLPPPSTLGYNRFYTYEFFQIIKKHCNTESIVCTNLPSTANYAEANALEIHSSLWKTIGMHFSNRLLIPGEKNYFLASDTILPLNITDIILARGIETEYVNQYYIDDNLLNMRSESIVSQFSPNTKPNLDFKPYIFVKQSHHWLSHFNTNYWLIIAVPALLFLILFFKQNALTIGLYTGGFTASSLEIVMMLAYQIFVGSIYLASAFFFTAFMGGLATGSYISVIEAKTKRITHYYGIQFLLAIFAVILPLLVNLTDYLAGYIIVVQVIFFILVFALSFGIGFEFNLASKLQQREFSVISGTNYSTDLAGSAFGAFLTSLFLLPVLGLTNTCLIIAGLNIISGTVTCLSRNRRIFAGYSQNQIKN
;
A
#
# COMPACT_ATOMS: atom_id res chain seq x y z
N MET A 1 9.56 33.29 10.94
CA MET A 1 9.28 31.84 10.89
C MET A 1 8.54 31.44 12.16
N ASN A 2 7.21 31.55 12.19
CA ASN A 2 6.37 31.03 13.28
C ASN A 2 5.88 29.63 12.90
N THR A 3 6.75 28.62 12.96
CA THR A 3 6.26 27.24 12.98
C THR A 3 5.74 26.97 14.38
N ALA A 4 4.41 26.92 14.54
CA ALA A 4 3.80 26.52 15.81
C ALA A 4 4.37 25.14 16.21
N TYR A 5 4.88 25.03 17.43
CA TYR A 5 5.42 23.76 17.93
C TYR A 5 4.30 22.71 17.98
N PRO A 6 4.59 21.44 17.63
CA PRO A 6 3.58 20.39 17.50
C PRO A 6 3.14 19.84 18.87
N LEU A 7 2.60 20.70 19.75
CA LEU A 7 2.12 20.33 21.09
C LEU A 7 1.07 19.21 21.04
N ILE A 8 -0.02 19.45 20.30
CA ILE A 8 -1.15 18.53 20.26
C ILE A 8 -0.76 17.20 19.57
N PRO A 9 -0.05 17.18 18.42
CA PRO A 9 0.39 15.93 17.81
C PRO A 9 1.26 15.07 18.73
N VAL A 10 2.25 15.67 19.40
CA VAL A 10 3.14 14.95 20.33
C VAL A 10 2.34 14.39 21.51
N PHE A 11 1.42 15.19 22.07
CA PHE A 11 0.54 14.79 23.16
C PHE A 11 -0.32 13.57 22.79
N VAL A 12 -1.00 13.62 21.64
CA VAL A 12 -1.87 12.54 21.18
C VAL A 12 -1.06 11.25 20.95
N ILE A 13 0.08 11.33 20.27
CA ILE A 13 0.93 10.16 20.00
C ILE A 13 1.37 9.48 21.30
N ILE A 14 1.87 10.27 22.27
CA ILE A 14 2.38 9.73 23.55
C ILE A 14 1.27 9.07 24.36
N ILE A 15 0.11 9.72 24.48
CA ILE A 15 -1.01 9.16 25.25
C ILE A 15 -1.56 7.90 24.61
N THR A 16 -1.72 7.88 23.29
CA THR A 16 -2.17 6.69 22.57
C THR A 16 -1.16 5.54 22.76
N ALA A 17 0.14 5.80 22.58
CA ALA A 17 1.18 4.80 22.81
C ALA A 17 1.19 4.28 24.26
N TYR A 18 1.02 5.17 25.23
CA TYR A 18 0.97 4.81 26.65
C TYR A 18 -0.23 3.92 26.95
N PHE A 19 -1.41 4.30 26.48
CA PHE A 19 -2.63 3.52 26.69
C PHE A 19 -2.55 2.12 26.05
N VAL A 20 -2.05 2.03 24.81
CA VAL A 20 -1.88 0.75 24.11
C VAL A 20 -0.91 -0.16 24.87
N THR A 21 0.27 0.34 25.24
CA THR A 21 1.27 -0.46 25.97
C THR A 21 0.81 -0.85 27.37
N TRP A 22 0.06 0.02 28.05
CA TRP A 22 -0.58 -0.28 29.33
C TRP A 22 -1.63 -1.39 29.20
N LEU A 23 -2.47 -1.35 28.17
CA LEU A 23 -3.47 -2.37 27.92
C LEU A 23 -2.84 -3.73 27.63
N TYR A 24 -1.78 -3.77 26.83
CA TYR A 24 -1.03 -5.00 26.58
C TYR A 24 -0.40 -5.58 27.85
N SER A 25 0.07 -4.71 28.76
CA SER A 25 0.53 -5.16 30.06
C SER A 25 -0.59 -5.74 30.91
N LYS A 26 -1.77 -5.11 30.92
CA LYS A 26 -2.96 -5.64 31.61
C LYS A 26 -3.38 -7.01 31.05
N TRP A 27 -3.17 -7.23 29.76
CA TRP A 27 -3.34 -8.52 29.10
C TRP A 27 -2.16 -9.48 29.24
N SER A 28 -1.20 -9.20 30.12
CA SER A 28 -0.09 -10.09 30.41
C SER A 28 0.76 -10.45 29.19
N ILE A 29 0.68 -9.67 28.10
CA ILE A 29 1.55 -9.83 26.92
C ILE A 29 2.97 -9.41 27.31
N PHE A 30 3.04 -8.27 28.01
CA PHE A 30 4.26 -7.78 28.65
C PHE A 30 4.08 -7.74 30.18
N PRO A 31 5.14 -8.02 30.96
CA PRO A 31 5.13 -7.75 32.39
C PRO A 31 4.88 -6.26 32.67
N LEU A 32 4.12 -5.93 33.72
CA LEU A 32 3.90 -4.53 34.15
C LEU A 32 5.21 -3.80 34.42
N LYS A 33 6.20 -4.50 34.98
CA LYS A 33 7.56 -3.98 35.18
C LYS A 33 8.23 -3.57 33.85
N ALA A 34 7.99 -4.32 32.77
CA ALA A 34 8.56 -4.00 31.45
C ALA A 34 7.92 -2.74 30.85
N HIS A 35 6.59 -2.58 30.99
CA HIS A 35 5.89 -1.35 30.58
C HIS A 35 6.42 -0.13 31.34
N LEU A 36 6.53 -0.19 32.67
CA LEU A 36 7.09 0.91 33.48
C LEU A 36 8.54 1.22 33.08
N LYS A 37 9.37 0.18 32.91
CA LYS A 37 10.78 0.35 32.50
C LYS A 37 10.91 0.99 31.12
N PHE A 38 10.06 0.62 30.16
CA PHE A 38 10.02 1.22 28.83
C PHE A 38 9.72 2.72 28.89
N TRP A 39 8.69 3.13 29.64
CA TRP A 39 8.35 4.54 29.80
C TRP A 39 9.40 5.33 30.58
N ASN A 40 10.11 4.70 31.52
CA ASN A 40 11.26 5.32 32.19
C ASN A 40 12.42 5.57 31.22
N TYR A 41 12.68 4.66 30.27
CA TYR A 41 13.67 4.89 29.23
C TYR A 41 13.27 6.02 28.28
N ILE A 42 12.00 6.09 27.88
CA ILE A 42 11.52 7.21 27.04
C ILE A 42 11.66 8.52 27.82
N LEU A 43 11.27 8.56 29.10
CA LEU A 43 11.43 9.74 29.94
C LEU A 43 12.90 10.17 29.99
N LEU A 44 13.83 9.23 30.23
CA LEU A 44 15.26 9.51 30.23
C LEU A 44 15.76 10.05 28.88
N ILE A 45 15.36 9.44 27.76
CA ILE A 45 15.74 9.90 26.42
C ILE A 45 15.21 11.32 26.17
N THR A 46 13.93 11.58 26.50
CA THR A 46 13.32 12.90 26.32
C THR A 46 13.99 13.97 27.18
N PHE A 47 14.36 13.62 28.41
CA PHE A 47 15.13 14.47 29.30
C PHE A 47 16.54 14.74 28.76
N LEU A 48 17.26 13.72 28.31
CA LEU A 48 18.62 13.88 27.79
C LEU A 48 18.65 14.73 26.52
N VAL A 49 17.76 14.45 25.56
CA VAL A 49 17.71 15.21 24.31
C VAL A 49 17.34 16.67 24.60
N SER A 50 16.27 16.92 25.35
CA SER A 50 15.84 18.28 25.68
C SER A 50 16.88 19.01 26.54
N GLY A 51 17.45 18.36 27.55
CA GLY A 51 18.46 18.95 28.43
C GLY A 51 19.75 19.30 27.69
N LEU A 52 20.29 18.38 26.87
CA LEU A 52 21.51 18.61 26.09
C LEU A 52 21.31 19.70 25.03
N SER A 53 20.18 19.68 24.30
CA SER A 53 19.89 20.72 23.32
C SER A 53 19.70 22.09 23.99
N GLY A 54 19.13 22.13 25.19
CA GLY A 54 19.00 23.33 26.01
C GLY A 54 20.36 23.88 26.43
N LEU A 55 21.25 23.03 26.96
CA LEU A 55 22.62 23.40 27.32
C LEU A 55 23.42 23.95 26.12
N ILE A 56 23.34 23.27 24.97
CA ILE A 56 24.00 23.73 23.74
C ILE A 56 23.41 25.07 23.29
N SER A 57 22.11 25.30 23.49
CA SER A 57 21.48 26.59 23.19
C SER A 57 22.02 27.71 24.09
N VAL A 58 22.22 27.44 25.38
CA VAL A 58 22.86 28.39 26.30
C VAL A 58 24.30 28.69 25.89
N ILE A 59 25.09 27.67 25.54
CA ILE A 59 26.47 27.84 25.06
C ILE A 59 26.51 28.72 23.82
N LYS A 60 25.64 28.45 22.84
CA LYS A 60 25.55 29.25 21.62
C LYS A 60 25.25 30.72 21.94
N ILE A 61 24.24 30.98 22.78
CA ILE A 61 23.81 32.34 23.12
C ILE A 61 24.91 33.09 23.88
N ASN A 62 25.56 32.45 24.85
CA ASN A 62 26.57 33.10 25.69
C ASN A 62 27.92 33.31 24.98
N TYR A 63 28.35 32.35 24.16
CA TYR A 63 29.66 32.39 23.49
C TYR A 63 29.59 32.82 22.01
N LYS A 64 28.39 33.17 21.52
CA LYS A 64 28.13 33.61 20.13
C LYS A 64 28.71 32.66 19.07
N LEU A 65 28.69 31.35 19.35
CA LEU A 65 29.16 30.33 18.41
C LEU A 65 28.16 30.17 17.27
N ASP A 66 28.67 30.02 16.05
CA ASP A 66 27.84 29.70 14.89
C ASP A 66 27.69 28.18 14.75
N ILE A 67 26.48 27.68 15.04
CA ILE A 67 26.15 26.25 14.97
C ILE A 67 25.07 26.09 13.92
N SER A 68 25.44 25.51 12.78
CA SER A 68 24.58 25.32 11.61
C SER A 68 23.28 24.54 11.91
N ILE A 69 23.31 23.64 12.90
CA ILE A 69 22.18 22.75 13.26
C ILE A 69 21.28 23.37 14.36
N TYR A 70 21.57 24.58 14.84
CA TYR A 70 20.88 25.16 16.00
C TYR A 70 19.36 25.24 15.86
N SER A 71 18.84 25.62 14.68
CA SER A 71 17.40 25.71 14.43
C SER A 71 16.69 24.37 14.62
N GLN A 72 17.32 23.29 14.16
CA GLN A 72 16.82 21.92 14.32
C GLN A 72 16.93 21.45 15.78
N MET A 73 18.03 21.78 16.47
CA MET A 73 18.19 21.47 17.90
C MET A 73 17.16 22.18 18.78
N LEU A 74 16.79 23.41 18.45
CA LEU A 74 15.74 24.14 19.17
C LEU A 74 14.37 23.49 18.96
N GLN A 75 14.06 23.04 17.74
CA GLN A 75 12.84 22.26 17.49
C GLN A 75 12.81 20.95 18.27
N TRP A 76 13.94 20.24 18.35
CA TRP A 76 14.07 19.04 19.18
C TRP A 76 13.89 19.36 20.66
N HIS A 77 14.54 20.41 21.17
CA HIS A 77 14.42 20.83 22.58
C HIS A 77 12.97 20.95 23.01
N VAL A 78 12.18 21.68 22.23
CA VAL A 78 10.76 21.94 22.54
C VAL A 78 9.92 20.68 22.35
N SER A 79 10.11 19.94 21.27
CA SER A 79 9.31 18.72 20.98
C SER A 79 9.54 17.62 22.03
N PHE A 80 10.81 17.37 22.40
CA PHE A 80 11.15 16.43 23.46
C PHE A 80 10.79 16.98 24.84
N GLY A 81 10.83 18.30 25.05
CA GLY A 81 10.36 18.94 26.28
C GLY A 81 8.87 18.75 26.53
N ILE A 82 8.05 18.91 25.48
CA ILE A 82 6.61 18.57 25.51
C ILE A 82 6.43 17.10 25.86
N GLY A 83 7.14 16.21 25.17
CA GLY A 83 7.04 14.78 25.43
C GLY A 83 7.41 14.41 26.86
N MET A 84 8.49 14.98 27.38
CA MET A 84 8.94 14.83 28.76
C MET A 84 7.87 15.28 29.76
N ALA A 85 7.22 16.43 29.56
CA ALA A 85 6.17 16.93 30.44
C ALA A 85 4.96 15.98 30.50
N VAL A 86 4.52 15.48 29.33
CA VAL A 86 3.40 14.53 29.24
C VAL A 86 3.74 13.21 29.92
N ILE A 87 4.93 12.66 29.67
CA ILE A 87 5.37 11.39 30.27
C ILE A 87 5.56 11.55 31.78
N ALA A 88 6.10 12.68 32.25
CA ALA A 88 6.24 12.97 33.67
C ALA A 88 4.87 13.01 34.36
N PHE A 89 3.86 13.59 33.72
CA PHE A 89 2.48 13.58 34.21
C PHE A 89 1.92 12.14 34.33
N LEU A 90 2.07 11.33 33.29
CA LEU A 90 1.64 9.91 33.31
C LEU A 90 2.39 9.10 34.40
N HIS A 91 3.69 9.35 34.54
CA HIS A 91 4.53 8.71 35.54
C HIS A 91 4.13 9.11 36.97
N PHE A 92 3.79 10.39 37.20
CA PHE A 92 3.26 10.86 38.48
C PHE A 92 1.99 10.10 38.89
N PHE A 93 1.04 9.88 37.95
CA PHE A 93 -0.17 9.10 38.24
C PHE A 93 0.12 7.63 38.58
N ASN A 94 1.07 6.99 37.90
CA ASN A 94 1.48 5.61 38.23
C ASN A 94 2.07 5.49 39.63
N HIS A 95 2.82 6.51 40.05
CA HIS A 95 3.46 6.59 41.36
C HIS A 95 2.62 7.38 42.37
N PHE A 96 1.36 7.71 42.07
CA PHE A 96 0.52 8.53 42.93
C PHE A 96 0.36 7.91 44.32
N SER A 97 0.25 6.58 44.39
CA SER A 97 0.19 5.81 45.64
C SER A 97 1.49 5.79 46.47
N TYR A 98 2.64 6.13 45.85
CA TYR A 98 3.91 6.30 46.55
C TYR A 98 3.97 7.66 47.26
N TYR A 99 3.45 8.72 46.63
CA TYR A 99 3.40 10.07 47.19
C TYR A 99 2.25 10.29 48.18
N PHE A 100 1.15 9.53 48.03
CA PHE A 100 -0.01 9.59 48.91
C PHE A 100 -0.36 8.20 49.48
N PRO A 101 0.35 7.73 50.52
CA PRO A 101 0.19 6.39 51.07
C PRO A 101 -1.21 6.11 51.68
N GLN A 102 -1.94 7.18 52.00
CA GLN A 102 -3.24 7.18 52.69
C GLN A 102 -4.40 6.65 51.82
N LEU A 103 -4.20 6.47 50.51
CA LEU A 103 -5.22 6.05 49.53
C LEU A 103 -5.06 4.57 49.10
N ARG A 104 -4.37 3.74 49.89
CA ARG A 104 -4.11 2.32 49.59
C ARG A 104 -5.40 1.49 49.65
N TYR A 105 -6.01 1.24 48.49
CA TYR A 105 -7.03 0.21 48.34
C TYR A 105 -6.39 -1.19 48.22
N GLN A 106 -6.59 -2.05 49.21
CA GLN A 106 -6.21 -3.48 49.14
C GLN A 106 -7.17 -4.23 48.20
N SER A 107 -6.72 -4.53 46.98
CA SER A 107 -7.44 -5.46 46.11
C SER A 107 -7.19 -6.90 46.58
N SER A 108 -8.24 -7.56 47.06
CA SER A 108 -8.21 -8.97 47.45
C SER A 108 -7.86 -9.88 46.26
N LEU A 109 -6.96 -10.82 46.51
CA LEU A 109 -6.56 -11.87 45.58
C LEU A 109 -7.78 -12.71 45.18
N ARG A 110 -8.35 -12.43 44.01
CA ARG A 110 -9.45 -13.22 43.45
C ARG A 110 -8.89 -14.58 43.02
N LYS A 111 -9.29 -15.62 43.76
CA LYS A 111 -8.97 -17.04 43.49
C LYS A 111 -9.20 -17.37 42.01
N LYS A 112 -8.15 -17.79 41.30
CA LYS A 112 -8.22 -18.27 39.91
C LYS A 112 -9.09 -19.52 39.86
N ARG A 113 -10.25 -19.42 39.23
CA ARG A 113 -11.07 -20.57 38.85
C ARG A 113 -10.42 -21.26 37.66
N THR A 114 -9.76 -22.38 37.92
CA THR A 114 -9.41 -23.40 36.92
C THR A 114 -10.64 -24.24 36.63
N ILE A 115 -11.10 -24.25 35.37
CA ILE A 115 -12.14 -25.14 34.86
C ILE A 115 -11.68 -25.48 33.43
N GLY A 116 -11.51 -26.72 32.98
CA GLY A 116 -12.27 -27.92 33.30
C GLY A 116 -13.43 -28.10 32.31
N LYS A 117 -13.18 -28.15 30.99
CA LYS A 117 -14.17 -28.60 29.99
C LYS A 117 -13.51 -29.38 28.85
N THR A 118 -14.27 -30.36 28.36
CA THR A 118 -13.94 -31.48 27.46
C THR A 118 -13.25 -31.08 26.14
N GLY A 119 -12.26 -31.87 25.72
CA GLY A 119 -11.29 -31.54 24.66
C GLY A 119 -11.86 -31.25 23.25
N LYS A 120 -13.01 -31.83 22.87
CA LYS A 120 -13.62 -31.61 21.54
C LYS A 120 -14.25 -30.21 21.38
N SER A 121 -15.02 -29.73 22.36
CA SER A 121 -15.64 -28.39 22.33
C SER A 121 -14.57 -27.29 22.39
N ARG A 122 -13.52 -27.49 23.20
CA ARG A 122 -12.39 -26.55 23.29
C ARG A 122 -11.67 -26.39 21.95
N ARG A 123 -11.48 -27.47 21.20
CA ARG A 123 -10.82 -27.45 19.89
C ARG A 123 -11.62 -26.68 18.83
N PHE A 124 -12.93 -26.90 18.77
CA PHE A 124 -13.81 -26.17 17.86
C PHE A 124 -13.74 -24.66 18.13
N ASN A 125 -13.84 -24.27 19.40
CA ASN A 125 -13.77 -22.87 19.81
C ASN A 125 -12.44 -22.21 19.42
N ILE A 126 -11.29 -22.86 19.61
CA ILE A 126 -9.99 -22.30 19.21
C ILE A 126 -9.86 -22.21 17.69
N SER A 127 -10.35 -23.20 16.95
CA SER A 127 -10.35 -23.17 15.47
C SER A 127 -11.21 -22.00 14.95
N CYS A 128 -12.34 -21.72 15.62
CA CYS A 128 -13.17 -20.55 15.34
C CYS A 128 -12.43 -19.24 15.64
N LEU A 129 -11.68 -19.13 16.74
CA LEU A 129 -10.86 -17.94 17.02
C LEU A 129 -9.78 -17.70 15.96
N LEU A 130 -9.13 -18.77 15.46
CA LEU A 130 -8.16 -18.66 14.37
C LEU A 130 -8.82 -18.19 13.08
N PHE A 131 -9.98 -18.75 12.74
CA PHE A 131 -10.75 -18.32 11.57
C PHE A 131 -11.18 -16.85 11.68
N LEU A 132 -11.69 -16.43 12.84
CA LEU A 132 -12.05 -15.02 13.08
C LEU A 132 -10.81 -14.10 13.06
N LEU A 133 -9.67 -14.55 13.59
CA LEU A 133 -8.42 -13.79 13.52
C LEU A 133 -8.03 -13.50 12.07
N GLY A 134 -8.04 -14.51 11.21
CA GLY A 134 -7.75 -14.33 9.77
C GLY A 134 -8.74 -13.37 9.10
N ALA A 135 -10.04 -13.59 9.31
CA ALA A 135 -11.08 -12.74 8.71
C ALA A 135 -10.95 -11.27 9.13
N VAL A 136 -10.64 -11.00 10.40
CA VAL A 136 -10.48 -9.63 10.92
C VAL A 136 -9.19 -9.00 10.44
N THR A 137 -8.09 -9.74 10.45
CA THR A 137 -6.78 -9.20 10.06
C THR A 137 -6.73 -8.84 8.60
N ILE A 138 -7.29 -9.65 7.70
CA ILE A 138 -7.34 -9.31 6.27
C ILE A 138 -8.25 -8.10 5.99
N ILE A 139 -9.40 -7.99 6.65
CA ILE A 139 -10.30 -6.84 6.47
C ILE A 139 -9.59 -5.57 6.98
N ASN A 140 -8.96 -5.64 8.15
CA ASN A 140 -8.18 -4.52 8.68
C ASN A 140 -7.02 -4.16 7.75
N GLN A 141 -6.30 -5.13 7.19
CA GLN A 141 -5.19 -4.91 6.27
C GLN A 141 -5.64 -4.17 5.01
N VAL A 142 -6.72 -4.63 4.37
CA VAL A 142 -7.21 -3.99 3.14
C VAL A 142 -7.76 -2.59 3.43
N VAL A 143 -8.46 -2.38 4.55
CA VAL A 143 -8.91 -1.05 4.98
C VAL A 143 -7.71 -0.12 5.22
N PHE A 144 -6.68 -0.57 5.95
CA PHE A 144 -5.48 0.23 6.16
C PHE A 144 -4.80 0.60 4.85
N ILE A 145 -4.59 -0.36 3.95
CA ILE A 145 -3.99 -0.08 2.63
C ILE A 145 -4.77 1.01 1.91
N ARG A 146 -6.11 0.90 1.84
CA ARG A 146 -6.96 1.91 1.19
C ARG A 146 -6.83 3.30 1.82
N GLU A 147 -6.89 3.37 3.15
CA GLU A 147 -6.82 4.64 3.87
C GLU A 147 -5.43 5.28 3.82
N PHE A 148 -4.36 4.49 3.92
CA PHE A 148 -3.00 4.99 3.74
C PHE A 148 -2.76 5.49 2.31
N MET A 149 -3.21 4.76 1.29
CA MET A 149 -3.10 5.19 -0.11
C MET A 149 -3.88 6.47 -0.36
N SER A 150 -5.09 6.59 0.19
CA SER A 150 -5.88 7.81 0.10
C SER A 150 -5.27 8.98 0.88
N VAL A 151 -4.74 8.79 2.09
CA VAL A 151 -4.29 9.92 2.94
C VAL A 151 -2.89 10.41 2.58
N LEU A 152 -2.01 9.51 2.12
CA LEU A 152 -0.61 9.83 1.82
C LEU A 152 -0.34 10.03 0.33
N ALA A 153 -1.38 10.06 -0.52
CA ALA A 153 -1.25 10.09 -1.98
C ALA A 153 -0.29 8.99 -2.47
N GLY A 154 -0.55 7.77 -1.99
CA GLY A 154 0.38 6.66 -2.11
C GLY A 154 0.50 6.12 -3.53
N ASN A 155 1.71 5.73 -3.92
CA ASN A 155 1.98 4.89 -5.08
C ASN A 155 2.35 3.45 -4.65
N GLU A 156 2.69 2.59 -5.60
CA GLU A 156 3.01 1.18 -5.35
C GLU A 156 4.25 1.00 -4.43
N LEU A 157 5.13 2.00 -4.39
CA LEU A 157 6.26 2.03 -3.45
C LEU A 157 5.77 2.14 -2.00
N ILE A 158 4.82 3.04 -1.73
CA ILE A 158 4.22 3.20 -0.41
C ILE A 158 3.44 1.94 0.01
N LEU A 159 2.76 1.28 -0.93
CA LEU A 159 2.11 -0.01 -0.69
C LEU A 159 3.10 -1.08 -0.19
N GLY A 160 4.23 -1.26 -0.89
CA GLY A 160 5.24 -2.24 -0.49
C GLY A 160 5.88 -1.93 0.87
N VAL A 161 6.05 -0.64 1.20
CA VAL A 161 6.48 -0.19 2.53
C VAL A 161 5.47 -0.56 3.61
N ILE A 162 4.18 -0.28 3.39
CA ILE A 162 3.10 -0.59 4.33
C ILE A 162 3.02 -2.11 4.57
N MET A 163 3.11 -2.91 3.51
CA MET A 163 3.11 -4.37 3.61
C MET A 163 4.33 -4.89 4.38
N ALA A 164 5.51 -4.32 4.14
CA ALA A 164 6.73 -4.71 4.86
C ALA A 164 6.62 -4.39 6.35
N VAL A 165 6.17 -3.18 6.70
CA VAL A 165 5.96 -2.77 8.09
C VAL A 165 4.89 -3.65 8.77
N TRP A 166 3.79 -3.94 8.08
CA TRP A 166 2.75 -4.86 8.55
C TRP A 166 3.33 -6.22 8.93
N MET A 167 4.05 -6.85 8.00
CA MET A 167 4.63 -8.18 8.18
C MET A 167 5.71 -8.21 9.27
N LEU A 168 6.59 -7.20 9.34
CA LEU A 168 7.61 -7.10 10.41
C LEU A 168 6.97 -7.01 11.80
N LEU A 169 5.94 -6.17 11.95
CA LEU A 169 5.28 -5.94 13.22
C LEU A 169 4.45 -7.15 13.66
N THR A 170 3.78 -7.82 12.73
CA THR A 170 3.11 -9.11 13.00
C THR A 170 4.12 -10.19 13.35
N GLY A 171 5.25 -10.24 12.65
CA GLY A 171 6.35 -11.15 12.98
C GLY A 171 6.88 -10.92 14.40
N TRP A 172 7.04 -9.66 14.82
CA TRP A 172 7.45 -9.31 16.17
C TRP A 172 6.40 -9.70 17.24
N GLY A 173 5.12 -9.50 16.94
CA GLY A 173 4.04 -10.01 17.78
C GLY A 173 4.12 -11.53 17.98
N ALA A 174 4.37 -12.27 16.90
CA ALA A 174 4.50 -13.73 16.93
C ALA A 174 5.73 -14.21 17.72
N LEU A 175 6.87 -13.51 17.59
CA LEU A 175 8.07 -13.75 18.40
C LEU A 175 7.79 -13.63 19.89
N THR A 176 7.08 -12.57 20.29
CA THR A 176 6.75 -12.31 21.69
C THR A 176 5.82 -13.38 22.25
N GLY A 177 4.92 -13.91 21.42
CA GLY A 177 4.03 -15.02 21.75
C GLY A 177 4.76 -16.32 22.14
N ARG A 178 6.05 -16.49 21.82
CA ARG A 178 6.83 -17.69 22.19
C ARG A 178 7.04 -17.85 23.70
N GLN A 179 7.18 -16.74 24.43
CA GLN A 179 7.68 -16.74 25.81
C GLN A 179 6.59 -16.60 26.89
N ASN A 180 5.41 -16.06 26.56
CA ASN A 180 4.45 -15.56 27.56
C ASN A 180 2.99 -15.95 27.28
N ILE A 181 2.70 -17.22 26.95
CA ILE A 181 1.30 -17.66 26.84
C ILE A 181 0.76 -17.91 28.25
N SER A 182 -0.11 -17.02 28.69
CA SER A 182 -0.69 -17.10 30.03
C SER A 182 -1.49 -18.39 30.21
N ALA A 183 -1.20 -19.16 31.27
CA ALA A 183 -2.02 -20.31 31.69
C ALA A 183 -3.48 -19.95 32.02
N SER A 184 -3.85 -18.66 32.06
CA SER A 184 -5.22 -18.16 32.21
C SER A 184 -5.88 -17.71 30.90
N PHE A 185 -5.36 -18.11 29.74
CA PHE A 185 -5.95 -17.75 28.44
C PHE A 185 -7.29 -18.48 28.22
N THR A 186 -8.39 -17.75 28.36
CA THR A 186 -9.76 -18.25 28.12
C THR A 186 -10.25 -17.87 26.72
N PHE A 187 -11.22 -18.63 26.21
CA PHE A 187 -11.88 -18.30 24.94
C PHE A 187 -12.47 -16.87 24.95
N GLU A 188 -13.13 -16.48 26.05
CA GLU A 188 -13.68 -15.13 26.24
C GLU A 188 -12.61 -14.04 26.14
N ARG A 189 -11.42 -14.29 26.70
CA ARG A 189 -10.29 -13.37 26.59
C ARG A 189 -9.83 -13.23 25.14
N GLY A 190 -9.79 -14.34 24.39
CA GLY A 190 -9.49 -14.33 22.95
C GLY A 190 -10.47 -13.50 22.13
N VAL A 191 -11.78 -13.69 22.34
CA VAL A 191 -12.83 -12.88 21.70
C VAL A 191 -12.68 -11.40 22.03
N ASN A 192 -12.48 -11.05 23.30
CA ASN A 192 -12.33 -9.64 23.70
C ASN A 192 -11.10 -8.98 23.06
N MET A 193 -9.99 -9.72 22.92
CA MET A 193 -8.79 -9.23 22.24
C MET A 193 -9.02 -9.08 20.72
N LEU A 194 -9.80 -9.96 20.09
CA LEU A 194 -10.21 -9.83 18.68
C LEU A 194 -11.15 -8.64 18.44
N ALA A 195 -12.13 -8.43 19.32
CA ALA A 195 -13.04 -7.28 19.23
C ALA A 195 -12.25 -5.97 19.39
N PHE A 196 -11.29 -5.94 20.33
CA PHE A 196 -10.40 -4.81 20.46
C PHE A 196 -9.50 -4.63 19.25
N LEU A 197 -8.96 -5.69 18.65
CA LEU A 197 -8.16 -5.63 17.42
C LEU A 197 -8.92 -4.93 16.28
N ALA A 198 -10.20 -5.27 16.08
CA ALA A 198 -11.07 -4.62 15.09
C ALA A 198 -11.32 -3.14 15.43
N PHE A 199 -11.70 -2.84 16.68
CA PHE A 199 -11.92 -1.46 17.12
C PHE A 199 -10.65 -0.58 17.03
N LEU A 200 -9.51 -1.14 17.41
CA LEU A 200 -8.22 -0.46 17.41
C LEU A 200 -7.83 0.00 16.01
N THR A 201 -8.20 -0.75 14.97
CA THR A 201 -8.00 -0.34 13.58
C THR A 201 -8.75 0.94 13.26
N ALA A 202 -10.02 1.08 13.68
CA ALA A 202 -10.79 2.31 13.48
C ALA A 202 -10.16 3.51 14.20
N LEU A 203 -9.64 3.28 15.41
CA LEU A 203 -8.92 4.31 16.16
C LEU A 203 -7.65 4.76 15.42
N MET A 204 -6.86 3.82 14.90
CA MET A 204 -5.62 4.13 14.17
C MET A 204 -5.89 4.82 12.82
N VAL A 205 -6.97 4.45 12.11
CA VAL A 205 -7.41 5.18 10.90
C VAL A 205 -7.84 6.61 11.26
N GLY A 206 -8.61 6.81 12.33
CA GLY A 206 -8.95 8.15 12.79
C GLY A 206 -7.71 8.99 13.11
N LEU A 207 -6.72 8.38 13.76
CA LEU A 207 -5.45 9.01 14.07
C LEU A 207 -4.63 9.34 12.82
N LEU A 208 -4.67 8.51 11.78
CA LEU A 208 -4.03 8.79 10.48
C LEU A 208 -4.52 10.12 9.87
N TYR A 209 -5.84 10.32 9.80
CA TYR A 209 -6.44 11.56 9.28
C TYR A 209 -6.06 12.78 10.13
N MET A 210 -6.15 12.65 11.46
CA MET A 210 -5.80 13.74 12.37
C MET A 210 -4.32 14.11 12.27
N LEU A 211 -3.42 13.13 12.27
CA LEU A 211 -1.99 13.38 12.14
C LEU A 211 -1.65 13.98 10.77
N LYS A 212 -2.29 13.54 9.68
CA LYS A 212 -2.08 14.16 8.35
C LYS A 212 -2.43 15.65 8.40
N TYR A 213 -3.60 16.00 8.91
CA TYR A 213 -4.02 17.40 9.03
C TYR A 213 -3.09 18.25 9.89
N MET A 214 -2.67 17.71 11.04
CA MET A 214 -1.92 18.50 12.02
C MET A 214 -0.43 18.63 11.70
N LEU A 215 0.16 17.64 11.01
CA LEU A 215 1.58 17.61 10.70
C LEU A 215 1.90 18.14 9.29
N PHE A 216 0.93 18.08 8.37
CA PHE A 216 1.16 18.40 6.97
C PHE A 216 0.15 19.45 6.48
N PRO A 217 0.62 20.62 6.03
CA PRO A 217 -0.25 21.58 5.34
C PRO A 217 -0.95 20.94 4.13
N PRO A 218 -2.19 21.37 3.78
CA PRO A 218 -2.85 20.94 2.56
C PRO A 218 -1.96 21.14 1.33
N GLY A 219 -1.95 20.18 0.41
CA GLY A 219 -1.10 20.21 -0.79
C GLY A 219 0.35 19.73 -0.59
N THR A 220 0.77 19.40 0.65
CA THR A 220 2.12 18.84 0.87
C THR A 220 2.17 17.33 0.71
N ILE A 221 3.23 16.87 0.03
CA ILE A 221 3.54 15.46 -0.15
C ILE A 221 4.35 14.99 1.07
N ALA A 222 4.00 13.82 1.63
CA ALA A 222 4.77 13.23 2.72
C ALA A 222 6.04 12.57 2.15
N GLY A 223 7.20 12.77 2.78
CA GLY A 223 8.44 12.09 2.39
C GLY A 223 8.51 10.65 2.89
N LEU A 224 9.36 9.82 2.28
CA LEU A 224 9.42 8.40 2.63
C LEU A 224 9.71 8.13 4.11
N GLY A 225 10.58 8.92 4.74
CA GLY A 225 10.90 8.77 6.17
C GLY A 225 9.71 9.04 7.10
N THR A 226 8.85 10.01 6.76
CA THR A 226 7.63 10.29 7.52
C THR A 226 6.56 9.23 7.28
N VAL A 227 6.44 8.73 6.04
CA VAL A 227 5.57 7.59 5.70
C VAL A 227 5.98 6.35 6.49
N LEU A 228 7.27 6.00 6.49
CA LEU A 228 7.80 4.85 7.23
C LEU A 228 7.52 4.95 8.74
N THR A 229 7.82 6.10 9.33
CA THR A 229 7.62 6.35 10.76
C THR A 229 6.14 6.32 11.13
N GLY A 230 5.29 6.98 10.33
CA GLY A 230 3.84 7.01 10.51
C GLY A 230 3.22 5.63 10.37
N ALA A 231 3.60 4.87 9.33
CA ALA A 231 3.17 3.49 9.13
C ALA A 231 3.57 2.60 10.31
N PHE A 232 4.83 2.69 10.78
CA PHE A 232 5.29 1.91 11.93
C PHE A 232 4.47 2.19 13.19
N LEU A 233 4.26 3.47 13.52
CA LEU A 233 3.53 3.88 14.72
C LEU A 233 2.05 3.47 14.68
N LEU A 234 1.37 3.68 13.54
CA LEU A 234 -0.05 3.43 13.39
C LEU A 234 -0.38 1.93 13.21
N LEU A 235 0.50 1.17 12.56
CA LEU A 235 0.29 -0.26 12.34
C LEU A 235 0.71 -1.11 13.54
N PHE A 236 1.65 -0.64 14.38
CA PHE A 236 2.17 -1.40 15.53
C PHE A 236 1.07 -1.97 16.44
N PRO A 237 0.09 -1.19 16.93
CA PRO A 237 -0.92 -1.70 17.84
C PRO A 237 -1.81 -2.80 17.22
N VAL A 238 -2.01 -2.79 15.92
CA VAL A 238 -2.86 -3.79 15.25
C VAL A 238 -2.03 -5.01 14.88
N CYS A 239 -0.91 -4.80 14.20
CA CYS A 239 -0.06 -5.88 13.68
C CYS A 239 0.61 -6.68 14.80
N PHE A 240 1.08 -6.01 15.85
CA PHE A 240 1.71 -6.69 16.98
C PHE A 240 0.71 -7.61 17.70
N LEU A 241 -0.51 -7.12 17.94
CA LEU A 241 -1.55 -7.90 18.60
C LEU A 241 -1.99 -9.09 17.74
N SER A 242 -2.13 -8.93 16.42
CA SER A 242 -2.52 -10.03 15.54
C SER A 242 -1.49 -11.17 15.54
N GLY A 243 -0.20 -10.85 15.46
CA GLY A 243 0.88 -11.84 15.49
C GLY A 243 0.97 -12.59 16.83
N TYR A 244 0.79 -11.87 17.94
CA TYR A 244 0.71 -12.47 19.27
C TYR A 244 -0.48 -13.43 19.38
N LEU A 245 -1.67 -13.00 18.93
CA LEU A 245 -2.89 -13.82 18.96
C LEU A 245 -2.76 -15.09 18.12
N PHE A 246 -2.14 -15.02 16.95
CA PHE A 246 -1.87 -16.20 16.13
C PHE A 246 -1.06 -17.25 16.91
N THR A 247 0.06 -16.83 17.49
CA THR A 247 0.95 -17.74 18.24
C THR A 247 0.24 -18.31 19.46
N ALA A 248 -0.54 -17.49 20.18
CA ALA A 248 -1.34 -17.93 21.32
C ALA A 248 -2.39 -18.98 20.91
N PHE A 249 -3.22 -18.69 19.90
CA PHE A 249 -4.28 -19.60 19.47
C PHE A 249 -3.73 -20.89 18.85
N SER A 250 -2.66 -20.80 18.04
CA SER A 250 -2.00 -21.97 17.43
C SER A 250 -1.41 -22.90 18.49
N THR A 251 -0.81 -22.33 19.54
CA THR A 251 -0.28 -23.10 20.67
C THR A 251 -1.41 -23.80 21.43
N LEU A 252 -2.46 -23.06 21.80
CA LEU A 252 -3.63 -23.61 22.49
C LEU A 252 -4.31 -24.73 21.68
N LEU A 253 -4.34 -24.63 20.36
CA LEU A 253 -4.89 -25.67 19.48
C LEU A 253 -4.06 -26.95 19.58
N SER A 254 -2.74 -26.84 19.59
CA SER A 254 -1.82 -27.99 19.67
C SER A 254 -1.79 -28.61 21.07
N GLU A 255 -1.90 -27.79 22.12
CA GLU A 255 -2.03 -28.26 23.51
C GLU A 255 -3.37 -28.97 23.77
N SER A 256 -4.43 -28.65 23.01
CA SER A 256 -5.76 -29.21 23.23
C SER A 256 -5.83 -30.74 23.11
N ASP A 257 -4.96 -31.34 22.30
CA ASP A 257 -4.83 -32.79 22.14
C ASP A 257 -3.37 -33.27 22.15
N ASN A 258 -2.45 -32.43 22.63
CA ASN A 258 -1.01 -32.66 22.71
C ASN A 258 -0.38 -33.16 21.39
N LYS A 259 -0.86 -32.63 20.25
CA LYS A 259 -0.35 -32.95 18.91
C LYS A 259 0.05 -31.66 18.21
N ASN A 260 1.14 -31.69 17.46
CA ASN A 260 1.54 -30.54 16.65
C ASN A 260 0.49 -30.27 15.57
N ARG A 261 -0.29 -29.20 15.78
CA ARG A 261 -1.36 -28.74 14.87
C ARG A 261 -1.06 -27.36 14.29
N ILE A 262 0.19 -26.91 14.36
CA ILE A 262 0.58 -25.55 13.96
C ILE A 262 0.31 -25.31 12.47
N GLY A 263 0.62 -26.26 11.59
CA GLY A 263 0.21 -26.18 10.18
C GLY A 263 -1.31 -26.10 9.97
N LYS A 264 -2.10 -26.81 10.80
CA LYS A 264 -3.58 -26.69 10.75
C LYS A 264 -4.08 -25.37 11.32
N ALA A 265 -3.40 -24.82 12.33
CA ALA A 265 -3.72 -23.51 12.87
C ALA A 265 -3.49 -22.41 11.84
N TYR A 266 -2.37 -22.48 11.12
CA TYR A 266 -2.08 -21.63 9.97
C TYR A 266 -3.15 -21.77 8.88
N ALA A 267 -3.57 -23.00 8.56
CA ALA A 267 -4.66 -23.22 7.62
C ALA A 267 -6.00 -22.61 8.06
N TYR A 268 -6.40 -22.76 9.34
CA TYR A 268 -7.65 -22.17 9.84
C TYR A 268 -7.63 -20.64 9.81
N GLU A 269 -6.49 -20.02 10.15
CA GLU A 269 -6.31 -18.59 10.03
C GLU A 269 -6.39 -18.15 8.56
N SER A 270 -5.68 -18.82 7.66
CA SER A 270 -5.69 -18.48 6.23
C SER A 270 -7.07 -18.72 5.58
N PHE A 271 -7.84 -19.74 5.99
CA PHE A 271 -9.24 -19.90 5.57
C PHE A 271 -10.12 -18.75 6.06
N GLY A 272 -9.86 -18.27 7.27
CA GLY A 272 -10.47 -17.05 7.80
C GLY A 272 -10.17 -15.84 6.94
N SER A 273 -8.89 -15.66 6.57
CA SER A 273 -8.43 -14.58 5.69
C SER A 273 -9.02 -14.68 4.28
N LEU A 274 -9.16 -15.89 3.73
CA LEU A 274 -9.89 -16.10 2.47
C LEU A 274 -11.36 -15.66 2.59
N ALA A 275 -12.05 -16.06 3.65
CA ALA A 275 -13.46 -15.71 3.84
C ALA A 275 -13.65 -14.21 4.09
N GLY A 276 -12.79 -13.60 4.89
CA GLY A 276 -12.78 -12.15 5.14
C GLY A 276 -12.47 -11.35 3.87
N GLY A 277 -11.51 -11.84 3.06
CA GLY A 277 -11.15 -11.25 1.76
C GLY A 277 -12.30 -11.29 0.75
N LEU A 278 -13.00 -12.42 0.63
CA LEU A 278 -14.21 -12.54 -0.20
C LEU A 278 -15.35 -11.65 0.29
N LEU A 279 -15.62 -11.67 1.60
CA LEU A 279 -16.65 -10.83 2.22
C LEU A 279 -16.37 -9.35 1.96
N PHE A 280 -15.11 -8.95 2.07
CA PHE A 280 -14.69 -7.60 1.77
C PHE A 280 -14.86 -7.25 0.29
N SER A 281 -14.36 -8.10 -0.61
CA SER A 281 -14.31 -7.83 -2.05
C SER A 281 -15.71 -7.78 -2.68
N LEU A 282 -16.61 -8.68 -2.26
CA LEU A 282 -17.93 -8.83 -2.88
C LEU A 282 -19.00 -7.94 -2.24
N ILE A 283 -18.89 -7.66 -0.94
CA ILE A 283 -19.94 -6.98 -0.18
C ILE A 283 -19.39 -5.72 0.50
N LEU A 284 -18.48 -5.86 1.48
CA LEU A 284 -18.18 -4.75 2.39
C LEU A 284 -17.56 -3.56 1.65
N GLY A 285 -16.54 -3.81 0.83
CA GLY A 285 -15.79 -2.77 0.11
C GLY A 285 -16.53 -2.14 -1.07
N ARG A 286 -17.69 -2.69 -1.47
CA ARG A 286 -18.55 -2.16 -2.55
C ARG A 286 -19.68 -1.27 -2.03
N PHE A 287 -20.24 -1.61 -0.86
CA PHE A 287 -21.44 -0.95 -0.35
C PHE A 287 -21.18 -0.04 0.86
N PHE A 288 -20.05 -0.18 1.55
CA PHE A 288 -19.79 0.51 2.80
C PHE A 288 -18.45 1.26 2.79
N ASN A 289 -18.38 2.34 3.56
CA ASN A 289 -17.15 3.11 3.79
C ASN A 289 -16.28 2.45 4.88
N SER A 290 -15.01 2.83 4.96
CA SER A 290 -14.02 2.21 5.85
C SER A 290 -14.43 2.15 7.33
N PHE A 291 -14.95 3.23 7.92
CA PHE A 291 -15.40 3.18 9.32
C PHE A 291 -16.66 2.31 9.51
N GLN A 292 -17.56 2.25 8.52
CA GLN A 292 -18.72 1.36 8.56
C GLN A 292 -18.28 -0.10 8.52
N ILE A 293 -17.30 -0.44 7.67
CA ILE A 293 -16.72 -1.79 7.59
C ILE A 293 -16.10 -2.19 8.93
N LEU A 294 -15.30 -1.31 9.54
CA LEU A 294 -14.67 -1.58 10.84
C LEU A 294 -15.70 -1.68 11.98
N GLY A 295 -16.78 -0.89 11.92
CA GLY A 295 -17.90 -0.99 12.87
C GLY A 295 -18.66 -2.31 12.74
N LEU A 296 -19.00 -2.73 11.52
CA LEU A 296 -19.70 -3.98 11.23
C LEU A 296 -18.87 -5.21 11.61
N THR A 297 -17.57 -5.20 11.31
CA THR A 297 -16.66 -6.30 11.71
C THR A 297 -16.52 -6.39 13.22
N THR A 298 -16.36 -5.26 13.92
CA THR A 298 -16.33 -5.23 15.39
C THR A 298 -17.62 -5.79 15.99
N CYS A 299 -18.77 -5.38 15.45
CA CYS A 299 -20.09 -5.90 15.82
C CYS A 299 -20.18 -7.42 15.65
N ALA A 300 -19.79 -7.94 14.48
CA ALA A 300 -19.83 -9.36 14.16
C ALA A 300 -19.02 -10.20 15.16
N ILE A 301 -17.83 -9.75 15.56
CA ILE A 301 -16.99 -10.44 16.56
C ILE A 301 -17.65 -10.44 17.93
N ILE A 302 -18.20 -9.28 18.36
CA ILE A 302 -18.85 -9.15 19.67
C ILE A 302 -20.07 -10.07 19.75
N ILE A 303 -20.89 -10.10 18.71
CA ILE A 303 -22.07 -10.97 18.62
C ILE A 303 -21.66 -12.44 18.62
N THR A 304 -20.66 -12.81 17.79
CA THR A 304 -20.15 -14.19 17.75
C THR A 304 -19.63 -14.63 19.11
N GLY A 305 -18.94 -13.72 19.81
CA GLY A 305 -18.49 -13.89 21.18
C GLY A 305 -19.60 -14.19 22.18
N ALA A 306 -20.71 -13.45 22.09
CA ALA A 306 -21.86 -13.63 22.96
C ALA A 306 -22.54 -15.00 22.77
N PHE A 307 -22.65 -15.48 21.52
CA PHE A 307 -23.22 -16.78 21.21
C PHE A 307 -22.31 -17.97 21.55
N THR A 308 -21.00 -17.84 21.28
CA THR A 308 -20.03 -18.95 21.46
C THR A 308 -19.45 -19.05 22.88
N GLY A 309 -19.51 -17.97 23.66
CA GLY A 309 -19.06 -17.93 25.06
C GLY A 309 -19.97 -18.68 26.05
N GLY A 310 -21.08 -19.28 25.60
CA GLY A 310 -22.07 -19.93 26.47
C GLY A 310 -22.83 -18.93 27.36
N TRP A 311 -22.88 -17.66 26.94
CA TRP A 311 -23.48 -16.55 27.69
C TRP A 311 -24.96 -16.34 27.39
N THR A 312 -25.60 -17.28 26.70
CA THR A 312 -26.90 -17.15 26.02
C THR A 312 -28.06 -16.64 26.89
N TYR A 313 -27.90 -16.60 28.23
CA TYR A 313 -28.90 -16.10 29.18
C TYR A 313 -28.34 -15.14 30.28
N SER A 314 -27.17 -14.51 30.09
CA SER A 314 -26.59 -13.61 31.10
C SER A 314 -26.79 -12.11 30.77
N LYS A 315 -26.94 -11.25 31.81
CA LYS A 315 -26.98 -9.78 31.65
C LYS A 315 -25.77 -9.22 30.91
N ARG A 316 -24.62 -9.91 30.97
CA ARG A 316 -23.41 -9.54 30.23
C ARG A 316 -23.59 -9.76 28.73
N ALA A 317 -24.16 -10.89 28.31
CA ALA A 317 -24.43 -11.13 26.89
C ALA A 317 -25.35 -10.07 26.29
N ALA A 318 -26.42 -9.69 27.02
CA ALA A 318 -27.32 -8.63 26.60
C ALA A 318 -26.58 -7.28 26.44
N LEU A 319 -25.68 -6.92 27.37
CA LEU A 319 -24.84 -5.72 27.25
C LEU A 319 -23.88 -5.78 26.06
N PHE A 320 -23.24 -6.93 25.81
CA PHE A 320 -22.34 -7.09 24.67
C PHE A 320 -23.10 -7.05 23.34
N ILE A 321 -24.27 -7.69 23.25
CA ILE A 321 -25.13 -7.61 22.06
C ILE A 321 -25.62 -6.18 21.86
N ALA A 322 -26.08 -5.49 22.92
CA ALA A 322 -26.49 -4.10 22.85
C ALA A 322 -25.34 -3.19 22.40
N ALA A 323 -24.13 -3.37 22.93
CA ALA A 323 -22.94 -2.64 22.49
C ALA A 323 -22.58 -2.95 21.03
N GLY A 324 -22.67 -4.23 20.63
CA GLY A 324 -22.45 -4.69 19.27
C GLY A 324 -23.43 -4.08 18.27
N VAL A 325 -24.68 -3.87 18.65
CA VAL A 325 -25.71 -3.23 17.80
C VAL A 325 -25.62 -1.71 17.82
N PHE A 326 -25.36 -1.11 18.99
CA PHE A 326 -25.35 0.35 19.16
C PHE A 326 -24.15 1.02 18.46
N LEU A 327 -22.98 0.37 18.47
CA LEU A 327 -21.77 0.87 17.83
C LEU A 327 -21.94 1.15 16.32
N PRO A 328 -22.37 0.19 15.48
CA PRO A 328 -22.59 0.46 14.06
C PRO A 328 -23.68 1.51 13.87
N VAL A 329 -24.79 1.48 14.62
CA VAL A 329 -25.85 2.50 14.51
C VAL A 329 -25.29 3.92 14.68
N ILE A 330 -24.43 4.15 15.69
CA ILE A 330 -23.75 5.45 15.86
C ILE A 330 -22.90 5.79 14.62
N ILE A 331 -22.13 4.85 14.10
CA ILE A 331 -21.24 5.08 12.95
C ILE A 331 -22.06 5.44 11.69
N PHE A 332 -23.18 4.74 11.45
CA PHE A 332 -24.06 5.02 10.31
C PHE A 332 -24.73 6.39 10.41
N ILE A 333 -25.12 6.83 11.61
CA ILE A 333 -25.73 8.15 11.84
C ILE A 333 -24.68 9.26 11.74
N THR A 334 -23.54 9.11 12.42
CA THR A 334 -22.52 10.17 12.55
C THR A 334 -21.65 10.34 11.31
N LYS A 335 -21.55 9.31 10.46
CA LYS A 335 -20.76 9.29 9.22
C LYS A 335 -19.35 9.88 9.42
N PRO A 336 -18.52 9.26 10.29
CA PRO A 336 -17.22 9.81 10.68
C PRO A 336 -16.28 10.03 9.50
N ASP A 337 -16.36 9.22 8.44
CA ASP A 337 -15.55 9.36 7.22
C ASP A 337 -15.66 10.78 6.62
N ASN A 338 -16.88 11.29 6.46
CA ASN A 338 -17.10 12.61 5.84
C ASN A 338 -16.59 13.74 6.74
N ARG A 339 -16.72 13.59 8.06
CA ARG A 339 -16.22 14.58 9.02
C ARG A 339 -14.70 14.63 9.02
N LEU A 340 -14.03 13.47 9.02
CA LEU A 340 -12.57 13.39 8.97
C LEU A 340 -12.01 13.89 7.64
N LYS A 341 -12.65 13.58 6.51
CA LYS A 341 -12.22 14.10 5.20
C LYS A 341 -12.38 15.62 5.07
N ARG A 342 -13.42 16.21 5.66
CA ARG A 342 -13.60 17.67 5.70
C ARG A 342 -12.45 18.38 6.41
N ILE A 343 -11.81 17.73 7.38
CA ILE A 343 -10.62 18.27 8.05
C ILE A 343 -9.45 18.41 7.06
N LEU A 344 -9.28 17.48 6.13
CA LEU A 344 -8.21 17.52 5.12
C LEU A 344 -8.43 18.57 4.01
N LEU A 345 -9.69 18.97 3.79
CA LEU A 345 -10.09 19.89 2.72
C LEU A 345 -10.77 21.13 3.33
N PRO A 346 -10.01 21.98 4.05
CA PRO A 346 -10.57 23.16 4.69
C PRO A 346 -11.12 24.13 3.65
N ASN A 347 -12.23 24.79 3.98
CA ASN A 347 -12.90 25.79 3.12
C ASN A 347 -13.43 25.27 1.78
N GLN A 348 -13.52 23.94 1.61
CA GLN A 348 -14.12 23.32 0.44
C GLN A 348 -15.39 22.56 0.84
N ASN A 349 -16.45 22.73 0.06
CA ASN A 349 -17.68 21.99 0.27
C ASN A 349 -17.59 20.62 -0.42
N ILE A 350 -17.66 19.53 0.32
CA ILE A 350 -17.60 18.18 -0.26
C ILE A 350 -18.98 17.84 -0.85
N ILE A 351 -19.07 17.84 -2.18
CA ILE A 351 -20.29 17.45 -2.91
C ILE A 351 -20.43 15.94 -2.93
N LEU A 352 -19.35 15.25 -3.29
CA LEU A 352 -19.33 13.80 -3.50
C LEU A 352 -18.12 13.18 -2.81
N ASN A 353 -18.33 12.03 -2.16
CA ASN A 353 -17.26 11.17 -1.65
C ASN A 353 -17.69 9.71 -1.85
N ARG A 354 -17.05 9.02 -2.80
CA ARG A 354 -17.39 7.64 -3.19
C ARG A 354 -16.13 6.81 -3.42
N SER A 355 -16.11 5.62 -2.82
CA SER A 355 -15.11 4.61 -3.15
C SER A 355 -15.55 3.82 -4.38
N THR A 356 -14.66 3.73 -5.37
CA THR A 356 -14.83 3.01 -6.63
C THR A 356 -13.93 1.79 -6.69
N ARG A 357 -14.00 1.00 -7.77
CA ARG A 357 -13.08 -0.12 -8.02
C ARG A 357 -11.65 0.31 -8.35
N TYR A 358 -11.43 1.59 -8.59
CA TYR A 358 -10.16 2.17 -9.04
C TYR A 358 -9.52 3.06 -7.95
N GLY A 359 -10.33 3.70 -7.11
CA GLY A 359 -9.87 4.53 -6.01
C GLY A 359 -10.99 5.26 -5.29
N ASN A 360 -10.65 6.16 -4.38
CA ASN A 360 -11.63 7.03 -3.73
C ASN A 360 -11.79 8.35 -4.51
N LEU A 361 -12.98 8.57 -5.06
CA LEU A 361 -13.34 9.79 -5.79
C LEU A 361 -13.97 10.81 -4.85
N VAL A 362 -13.47 12.04 -4.88
CA VAL A 362 -14.01 13.17 -4.12
C VAL A 362 -14.19 14.36 -5.05
N ILE A 363 -15.37 14.97 -5.00
CA ILE A 363 -15.63 16.26 -5.66
C ILE A 363 -15.83 17.29 -4.57
N THR A 364 -15.14 18.42 -4.69
CA THR A 364 -15.40 19.59 -3.88
C THR A 364 -15.75 20.80 -4.71
N GLU A 365 -16.48 21.72 -4.10
CA GLU A 365 -16.80 23.03 -4.65
C GLU A 365 -16.09 24.11 -3.85
N GLN A 366 -15.51 25.06 -4.56
CA GLN A 366 -14.94 26.28 -4.00
C GLN A 366 -15.25 27.47 -4.91
N SER A 367 -16.10 28.39 -4.46
CA SER A 367 -16.44 29.63 -5.18
C SER A 367 -16.91 29.42 -6.63
N GLY A 368 -17.70 28.38 -6.91
CA GLY A 368 -18.19 28.04 -8.25
C GLY A 368 -17.27 27.11 -9.06
N GLN A 369 -16.01 26.94 -8.65
CA GLN A 369 -15.08 25.97 -9.25
C GLN A 369 -15.29 24.58 -8.64
N LEU A 370 -15.37 23.55 -9.48
CA LEU A 370 -15.37 22.15 -9.07
C LEU A 370 -13.96 21.58 -9.11
N ASN A 371 -13.58 20.87 -8.05
CA ASN A 371 -12.28 20.23 -7.90
C ASN A 371 -12.45 18.71 -7.81
N PHE A 372 -11.74 17.98 -8.66
CA PHE A 372 -11.85 16.53 -8.79
C PHE A 372 -10.60 15.86 -8.22
N TYR A 373 -10.81 15.06 -7.18
CA TYR A 373 -9.75 14.33 -6.49
C TYR A 373 -9.94 12.83 -6.65
N GLU A 374 -8.82 12.14 -6.86
CA GLU A 374 -8.72 10.69 -6.75
C GLU A 374 -7.65 10.36 -5.70
N ASN A 375 -8.01 9.56 -4.69
CA ASN A 375 -7.15 9.21 -3.56
C ASN A 375 -6.53 10.45 -2.88
N ASN A 376 -7.33 11.52 -2.73
CA ASN A 376 -6.95 12.85 -2.23
C ASN A 376 -5.83 13.57 -3.02
N SER A 377 -5.48 13.09 -4.21
CA SER A 377 -4.68 13.84 -5.17
C SER A 377 -5.60 14.58 -6.11
N LEU A 378 -5.40 15.90 -6.25
CA LEU A 378 -6.11 16.72 -7.23
C LEU A 378 -5.72 16.22 -8.63
N GLN A 379 -6.71 15.85 -9.43
CA GLN A 379 -6.50 15.42 -10.81
C GLN A 379 -6.68 16.60 -11.76
N PHE A 380 -7.81 17.30 -11.64
CA PHE A 380 -8.12 18.50 -12.40
C PHE A 380 -9.20 19.32 -11.66
N TYR A 381 -9.47 20.51 -12.18
CA TYR A 381 -10.54 21.38 -11.76
C TYR A 381 -11.20 22.00 -13.00
N THR A 382 -12.46 22.39 -12.88
CA THR A 382 -13.20 23.07 -13.96
C THR A 382 -12.72 24.50 -14.14
N GLU A 383 -13.18 25.16 -15.21
CA GLU A 383 -12.87 26.57 -15.50
C GLU A 383 -11.38 26.86 -15.76
N ASN A 384 -10.60 25.85 -16.17
CA ASN A 384 -9.22 26.04 -16.61
C ASN A 384 -9.11 26.08 -18.13
N MET A 385 -9.51 27.21 -18.70
CA MET A 385 -9.48 27.43 -20.15
C MET A 385 -8.08 27.31 -20.74
N MET A 386 -7.06 27.85 -20.06
CA MET A 386 -5.67 27.83 -20.52
C MET A 386 -5.16 26.40 -20.76
N LEU A 387 -5.35 25.49 -19.81
CA LEU A 387 -4.94 24.09 -19.96
C LEU A 387 -5.75 23.35 -21.05
N ASN A 388 -7.04 23.65 -21.17
CA ASN A 388 -7.90 23.00 -22.15
C ASN A 388 -7.53 23.43 -23.58
N GLU A 389 -7.34 24.72 -23.83
CA GLU A 389 -6.93 25.23 -25.14
C GLU A 389 -5.53 24.71 -25.53
N GLU A 390 -4.55 24.74 -24.63
CA GLU A 390 -3.21 24.19 -24.90
C GLU A 390 -3.28 22.69 -25.25
N ALA A 391 -4.00 21.89 -24.45
CA ALA A 391 -4.07 20.45 -24.64
C ALA A 391 -4.77 20.03 -25.95
N VAL A 392 -5.69 20.85 -26.45
CA VAL A 392 -6.47 20.58 -27.66
C VAL A 392 -5.82 21.24 -28.88
N HIS A 393 -5.66 22.55 -28.87
CA HIS A 393 -5.33 23.33 -30.07
C HIS A 393 -3.89 23.16 -30.52
N PHE A 394 -2.95 22.87 -29.61
CA PHE A 394 -1.60 22.53 -30.02
C PHE A 394 -1.58 21.34 -30.98
N ALA A 395 -2.43 20.34 -30.80
CA ALA A 395 -2.49 19.20 -31.71
C ALA A 395 -3.49 19.43 -32.86
N MET A 396 -4.72 19.81 -32.55
CA MET A 396 -5.83 19.82 -33.50
C MET A 396 -5.68 20.84 -34.61
N ALA A 397 -5.19 22.05 -34.29
CA ALA A 397 -5.03 23.11 -35.29
C ALA A 397 -4.03 22.70 -36.38
N ARG A 398 -3.06 21.84 -36.05
CA ARG A 398 -2.01 21.38 -36.97
C ARG A 398 -2.47 20.31 -37.97
N HIS A 399 -3.61 19.67 -37.74
CA HIS A 399 -4.12 18.63 -38.63
C HIS A 399 -5.03 19.21 -39.69
N GLY A 400 -4.88 18.79 -40.96
CA GLY A 400 -5.62 19.33 -42.11
C GLY A 400 -7.14 19.37 -41.92
N SER A 401 -7.73 18.24 -41.56
CA SER A 401 -9.17 18.09 -41.28
C SER A 401 -9.36 17.05 -40.17
N PRO A 402 -9.37 17.45 -38.88
CA PRO A 402 -9.41 16.50 -37.76
C PRO A 402 -10.84 15.96 -37.53
N GLY A 403 -11.26 14.93 -38.26
CA GLY A 403 -12.61 14.39 -38.18
C GLY A 403 -12.84 13.40 -37.03
N ARG A 404 -11.92 12.43 -36.85
CA ARG A 404 -12.04 11.39 -35.81
C ARG A 404 -11.04 11.61 -34.69
N VAL A 405 -11.54 11.83 -33.48
CA VAL A 405 -10.72 12.14 -32.31
C VAL A 405 -10.84 11.05 -31.25
N LEU A 406 -9.70 10.52 -30.81
CA LEU A 406 -9.60 9.71 -29.60
C LEU A 406 -9.16 10.62 -28.44
N LEU A 407 -10.05 10.80 -27.47
CA LEU A 407 -9.77 11.54 -26.24
C LEU A 407 -9.57 10.56 -25.08
N ILE A 408 -8.35 10.53 -24.54
CA ILE A 408 -8.00 9.76 -23.35
C ILE A 408 -7.81 10.75 -22.19
N SER A 409 -8.77 10.74 -21.27
CA SER A 409 -8.89 11.68 -20.15
C SER A 409 -9.11 13.14 -20.58
N GLY A 410 -9.58 13.98 -19.66
CA GLY A 410 -9.71 15.43 -19.84
C GLY A 410 -11.03 15.92 -20.45
N GLY A 411 -11.93 15.02 -20.86
CA GLY A 411 -13.26 15.42 -21.35
C GLY A 411 -14.09 16.10 -20.27
N ILE A 412 -14.07 15.58 -19.03
CA ILE A 412 -14.76 16.19 -17.86
C ILE A 412 -14.13 17.54 -17.46
N ALA A 413 -12.86 17.77 -17.81
CA ALA A 413 -12.17 19.02 -17.49
C ALA A 413 -12.56 20.19 -18.44
N GLY A 414 -13.26 19.89 -19.54
CA GLY A 414 -13.72 20.89 -20.52
C GLY A 414 -13.05 20.80 -21.90
N MET A 415 -12.18 19.80 -22.15
CA MET A 415 -11.53 19.66 -23.47
C MET A 415 -12.51 19.40 -24.60
N ILE A 416 -13.67 18.78 -24.34
CA ILE A 416 -14.67 18.49 -25.39
C ILE A 416 -15.17 19.80 -26.02
N LYS A 417 -15.44 20.84 -25.21
CA LYS A 417 -15.85 22.16 -25.69
C LYS A 417 -14.85 22.75 -26.69
N GLU A 418 -13.56 22.58 -26.42
CA GLU A 418 -12.47 23.03 -27.29
C GLU A 418 -12.34 22.19 -28.57
N ILE A 419 -12.58 20.88 -28.48
CA ILE A 419 -12.59 19.97 -29.64
C ILE A 419 -13.75 20.29 -30.58
N LYS A 420 -14.91 20.71 -30.05
CA LYS A 420 -16.09 21.10 -30.85
C LYS A 420 -15.92 22.38 -31.67
N LYS A 421 -14.84 23.14 -31.49
CA LYS A 421 -14.50 24.29 -32.34
C LYS A 421 -14.03 23.86 -33.74
N TYR A 422 -13.88 22.56 -33.98
CA TYR A 422 -13.49 21.95 -35.25
C TYR A 422 -14.66 21.16 -35.84
N ASP A 423 -14.59 20.88 -37.14
CA ASP A 423 -15.55 20.00 -37.82
C ASP A 423 -15.24 18.54 -37.45
N ILE A 424 -16.04 17.97 -36.53
CA ILE A 424 -15.82 16.65 -35.94
C ILE A 424 -16.86 15.66 -36.45
N GLU A 425 -16.40 14.49 -36.91
CA GLU A 425 -17.26 13.34 -37.22
C GLU A 425 -17.61 12.57 -35.95
N LYS A 426 -16.59 12.30 -35.10
CA LYS A 426 -16.75 11.46 -33.92
C LYS A 426 -15.65 11.69 -32.88
N ILE A 427 -16.05 11.80 -31.61
CA ILE A 427 -15.16 11.79 -30.46
C ILE A 427 -15.33 10.47 -29.71
N THR A 428 -14.30 9.63 -29.67
CA THR A 428 -14.26 8.48 -28.77
C THR A 428 -13.62 8.90 -27.46
N TYR A 429 -14.37 8.90 -26.37
CA TYR A 429 -13.90 9.36 -25.06
C TYR A 429 -13.73 8.21 -24.07
N LEU A 430 -12.53 8.07 -23.52
CA LEU A 430 -12.17 7.10 -22.48
C LEU A 430 -11.57 7.77 -21.26
N GLU A 431 -11.77 7.14 -20.10
CA GLU A 431 -11.15 7.53 -18.84
C GLU A 431 -10.43 6.34 -18.19
N THR A 432 -9.39 6.63 -17.41
CA THR A 432 -8.63 5.59 -16.69
C THR A 432 -9.47 4.88 -15.62
N ASN A 433 -10.42 5.60 -15.04
CA ASN A 433 -11.40 5.09 -14.11
C ASN A 433 -12.81 5.19 -14.74
N PRO A 434 -13.31 4.15 -15.42
CA PRO A 434 -14.64 4.16 -16.02
C PRO A 434 -15.81 4.45 -15.06
N GLU A 435 -15.62 4.33 -13.74
CA GLU A 435 -16.67 4.68 -12.77
C GLU A 435 -16.81 6.21 -12.59
N VAL A 436 -15.90 7.03 -13.13
CA VAL A 436 -16.07 8.50 -13.17
C VAL A 436 -17.32 8.88 -13.95
N PHE A 437 -17.64 8.18 -15.04
CA PHE A 437 -18.88 8.42 -15.79
C PHE A 437 -20.13 8.17 -14.95
N LEU A 438 -20.10 7.25 -13.97
CA LEU A 438 -21.27 6.97 -13.13
C LEU A 438 -21.47 8.01 -12.02
N HIS A 439 -20.45 8.81 -11.71
CA HIS A 439 -20.39 9.59 -10.47
C HIS A 439 -20.04 11.06 -10.66
N TRP A 440 -19.26 11.38 -11.69
CA TRP A 440 -18.83 12.74 -12.06
C TRP A 440 -19.69 13.33 -13.18
N GLU A 441 -20.16 12.50 -14.12
CA GLU A 441 -20.96 12.93 -15.28
C GLU A 441 -22.21 13.73 -14.88
N ASN A 442 -22.94 13.28 -13.85
CA ASN A 442 -24.12 13.99 -13.33
C ASN A 442 -23.81 15.40 -12.77
N GLN A 443 -22.54 15.76 -12.61
CA GLN A 443 -22.11 17.07 -12.10
C GLN A 443 -21.50 17.95 -13.21
N VAL A 444 -21.29 17.39 -14.41
CA VAL A 444 -20.75 18.10 -15.58
C VAL A 444 -21.72 17.85 -16.75
N PRO A 445 -22.80 18.65 -16.87
CA PRO A 445 -23.86 18.45 -17.86
C PRO A 445 -23.37 18.38 -19.31
N GLU A 446 -22.24 19.04 -19.59
CA GLU A 446 -21.62 19.19 -20.92
C GLU A 446 -21.29 17.86 -21.62
N LEU A 447 -21.16 16.74 -20.88
CA LEU A 447 -20.91 15.43 -21.49
C LEU A 447 -22.15 14.79 -22.12
N VAL A 448 -23.34 15.17 -21.66
CA VAL A 448 -24.61 14.55 -22.05
C VAL A 448 -25.25 15.29 -23.25
N GLU A 449 -24.66 16.42 -23.67
CA GLU A 449 -25.24 17.32 -24.68
C GLU A 449 -24.83 17.00 -26.13
N TYR A 450 -23.87 16.10 -26.36
CA TYR A 450 -23.28 15.90 -27.68
C TYR A 450 -23.50 14.48 -28.24
N ASP A 451 -24.26 14.39 -29.35
CA ASP A 451 -24.59 13.12 -30.03
C ASP A 451 -23.37 12.41 -30.66
N ASP A 452 -22.33 13.16 -31.00
CA ASP A 452 -21.10 12.72 -31.65
C ASP A 452 -19.97 12.38 -30.64
N VAL A 453 -20.28 12.32 -29.35
CA VAL A 453 -19.38 11.83 -28.29
C VAL A 453 -19.75 10.40 -27.88
N GLU A 454 -18.91 9.44 -28.25
CA GLU A 454 -19.02 8.06 -27.78
C GLU A 454 -18.21 7.86 -26.50
N VAL A 455 -18.91 7.75 -25.37
CA VAL A 455 -18.31 7.41 -24.07
C VAL A 455 -18.08 5.90 -23.97
N VAL A 456 -16.82 5.47 -23.97
CA VAL A 456 -16.45 4.05 -23.87
C VAL A 456 -16.04 3.71 -22.44
N ARG A 457 -16.89 2.94 -21.74
CA ARG A 457 -16.66 2.50 -20.35
C ARG A 457 -15.78 1.25 -20.27
N SER A 458 -14.53 1.36 -20.73
CA SER A 458 -13.55 0.27 -20.71
C SER A 458 -12.16 0.75 -20.31
N ASP A 459 -11.28 -0.18 -19.91
CA ASP A 459 -9.85 0.12 -19.77
C ASP A 459 -9.26 0.50 -21.14
N ILE A 460 -8.43 1.55 -21.16
CA ILE A 460 -7.90 2.18 -22.39
C ILE A 460 -7.13 1.17 -23.24
N ARG A 461 -6.15 0.46 -22.68
CA ARG A 461 -5.38 -0.54 -23.46
C ARG A 461 -6.28 -1.67 -23.93
N SER A 462 -7.16 -2.15 -23.06
CA SER A 462 -8.11 -3.23 -23.38
C SER A 462 -9.09 -2.85 -24.49
N PHE A 463 -9.48 -1.59 -24.60
CA PHE A 463 -10.27 -1.06 -25.71
C PHE A 463 -9.44 -1.03 -27.00
N LEU A 464 -8.24 -0.44 -26.95
CA LEU A 464 -7.37 -0.33 -28.12
C LEU A 464 -6.96 -1.69 -28.71
N TYR A 465 -6.70 -2.71 -27.87
CA TYR A 465 -6.44 -4.07 -28.35
C TYR A 465 -7.62 -4.70 -29.11
N ARG A 466 -8.87 -4.29 -28.82
CA ARG A 466 -10.08 -4.84 -29.43
C ARG A 466 -10.59 -3.99 -30.60
N SER A 467 -10.34 -2.69 -30.55
CA SER A 467 -10.72 -1.74 -31.59
C SER A 467 -9.83 -1.89 -32.82
N LYS A 468 -10.38 -1.56 -33.98
CA LYS A 468 -9.64 -1.40 -35.24
C LYS A 468 -9.81 0.01 -35.82
N GLU A 469 -10.44 0.90 -35.07
CA GLU A 469 -10.68 2.28 -35.47
C GLU A 469 -9.35 3.03 -35.64
N ILE A 470 -9.30 3.91 -36.63
CA ILE A 470 -8.17 4.81 -36.87
C ILE A 470 -8.63 6.23 -36.56
N TYR A 471 -7.77 7.00 -35.92
CA TYR A 471 -8.06 8.36 -35.48
C TYR A 471 -7.11 9.36 -36.13
N ASP A 472 -7.64 10.53 -36.48
CA ASP A 472 -6.86 11.65 -37.01
C ASP A 472 -6.11 12.36 -35.89
N ILE A 473 -6.74 12.47 -34.72
CA ILE A 473 -6.13 13.05 -33.52
C ILE A 473 -6.26 12.09 -32.35
N ILE A 474 -5.18 11.92 -31.61
CA ILE A 474 -5.18 11.18 -30.35
C ILE A 474 -4.66 12.10 -29.24
N LEU A 475 -5.56 12.54 -28.36
CA LEU A 475 -5.24 13.39 -27.22
C LEU A 475 -5.15 12.56 -25.95
N ILE A 476 -3.99 12.59 -25.29
CA ILE A 476 -3.69 11.81 -24.10
C ILE A 476 -3.41 12.77 -22.94
N ASN A 477 -4.46 13.14 -22.20
CA ASN A 477 -4.39 14.07 -21.08
C ASN A 477 -4.39 13.35 -19.73
N LEU A 478 -3.37 12.53 -19.51
CA LEU A 478 -3.23 11.73 -18.29
C LEU A 478 -2.35 12.43 -17.25
N PRO A 479 -2.52 12.12 -15.96
CA PRO A 479 -1.57 12.51 -14.92
C PRO A 479 -0.15 12.00 -15.22
N PRO A 480 0.88 12.62 -14.62
CA PRO A 480 2.25 12.12 -14.74
C PRO A 480 2.36 10.68 -14.21
N PRO A 481 3.29 9.87 -14.74
CA PRO A 481 3.49 8.46 -14.37
C PRO A 481 4.12 8.27 -12.98
N SER A 482 3.43 8.74 -11.94
CA SER A 482 3.79 8.64 -10.52
C SER A 482 3.45 7.27 -9.90
N THR A 483 2.66 6.47 -10.62
CA THR A 483 2.30 5.10 -10.30
C THR A 483 2.62 4.18 -11.48
N LEU A 484 2.78 2.89 -11.23
CA LEU A 484 2.92 1.90 -12.31
C LEU A 484 1.63 1.81 -13.15
N GLY A 485 0.48 2.08 -12.54
CA GLY A 485 -0.81 2.19 -13.22
C GLY A 485 -0.85 3.28 -14.29
N TYR A 486 -0.31 4.47 -13.99
CA TYR A 486 -0.19 5.54 -15.00
C TYR A 486 0.99 5.32 -15.94
N ASN A 487 2.10 4.76 -15.45
CA ASN A 487 3.30 4.51 -16.28
C ASN A 487 3.01 3.68 -17.52
N ARG A 488 2.08 2.72 -17.47
CA ARG A 488 1.70 1.87 -18.62
C ARG A 488 1.17 2.64 -19.84
N PHE A 489 0.87 3.94 -19.71
CA PHE A 489 0.45 4.82 -20.81
C PHE A 489 1.59 5.70 -21.33
N TYR A 490 2.81 5.50 -20.83
CA TYR A 490 4.03 6.19 -21.26
C TYR A 490 5.12 5.21 -21.69
N THR A 491 4.75 3.96 -22.01
CA THR A 491 5.67 2.89 -22.40
C THR A 491 5.75 2.71 -23.91
N TYR A 492 6.83 2.10 -24.37
CA TYR A 492 7.02 1.65 -25.74
C TYR A 492 5.82 0.83 -26.21
N GLU A 493 5.40 -0.16 -25.41
CA GLU A 493 4.31 -1.06 -25.74
C GLU A 493 2.99 -0.30 -25.93
N PHE A 494 2.74 0.75 -25.16
CA PHE A 494 1.56 1.59 -25.34
C PHE A 494 1.63 2.43 -26.61
N PHE A 495 2.75 3.08 -26.90
CA PHE A 495 2.90 3.82 -28.16
C PHE A 495 2.88 2.91 -29.40
N GLN A 496 3.31 1.66 -29.27
CA GLN A 496 3.14 0.64 -30.30
C GLN A 496 1.67 0.33 -30.55
N ILE A 497 0.83 0.28 -29.51
CA ILE A 497 -0.63 0.12 -29.64
C ILE A 497 -1.20 1.36 -30.32
N ILE A 498 -0.90 2.56 -29.80
CA ILE A 498 -1.37 3.84 -30.36
C ILE A 498 -1.05 3.94 -31.86
N LYS A 499 0.16 3.56 -32.25
CA LYS A 499 0.60 3.59 -33.65
C LYS A 499 -0.28 2.77 -34.59
N LYS A 500 -0.89 1.68 -34.12
CA LYS A 500 -1.83 0.85 -34.91
C LYS A 500 -3.17 1.56 -35.18
N HIS A 501 -3.49 2.61 -34.42
CA HIS A 501 -4.68 3.43 -34.57
C HIS A 501 -4.40 4.77 -35.27
N CYS A 502 -3.22 4.92 -35.87
CA CYS A 502 -2.82 6.10 -36.61
C CYS A 502 -2.80 5.81 -38.13
N ASN A 503 -3.28 6.76 -38.92
CA ASN A 503 -2.90 6.92 -40.32
C ASN A 503 -1.58 7.72 -40.42
N THR A 504 -1.16 8.08 -41.63
CA THR A 504 0.08 8.83 -41.86
C THR A 504 0.02 10.27 -41.37
N GLU A 505 -1.16 10.89 -41.38
CA GLU A 505 -1.38 12.29 -40.98
C GLU A 505 -1.74 12.44 -39.51
N SER A 506 -2.03 11.33 -38.82
CA SER A 506 -2.47 11.32 -37.43
C SER A 506 -1.51 12.04 -36.49
N ILE A 507 -2.04 12.92 -35.64
CA ILE A 507 -1.27 13.61 -34.62
C ILE A 507 -1.61 13.05 -33.24
N VAL A 508 -0.59 12.55 -32.55
CA VAL A 508 -0.68 12.12 -31.16
C VAL A 508 -0.13 13.21 -30.26
N CYS A 509 -0.87 13.57 -29.22
CA CYS A 509 -0.46 14.57 -28.23
C CYS A 509 -0.56 14.00 -26.82
N THR A 510 0.52 14.09 -26.05
CA THR A 510 0.54 13.79 -24.62
C THR A 510 1.27 14.88 -23.85
N ASN A 511 1.23 14.86 -22.53
CA ASN A 511 1.85 15.90 -21.71
C ASN A 511 2.57 15.37 -20.47
N LEU A 512 3.50 16.19 -19.98
CA LEU A 512 4.15 16.03 -18.68
C LEU A 512 4.20 17.41 -17.97
N PRO A 513 4.37 17.44 -16.64
CA PRO A 513 4.58 18.68 -15.90
C PRO A 513 5.67 19.55 -16.53
N SER A 514 5.45 20.87 -16.55
CA SER A 514 6.38 21.79 -17.20
C SER A 514 7.75 21.83 -16.50
N THR A 515 8.81 21.79 -17.29
CA THR A 515 10.21 22.02 -16.85
C THR A 515 10.70 23.39 -17.26
N ALA A 516 9.80 24.27 -17.73
CA ALA A 516 10.17 25.43 -18.53
C ALA A 516 10.81 26.58 -17.72
N ASN A 517 10.70 26.56 -16.39
CA ASN A 517 11.33 27.55 -15.49
C ASN A 517 12.54 26.98 -14.73
N TYR A 518 12.60 25.66 -14.51
CA TYR A 518 13.73 24.97 -13.89
C TYR A 518 13.68 23.49 -14.25
N ALA A 519 14.72 23.01 -14.93
CA ALA A 519 14.80 21.63 -15.38
C ALA A 519 15.82 20.85 -14.53
N GLU A 520 15.38 20.34 -13.38
CA GLU A 520 16.20 19.42 -12.56
C GLU A 520 16.61 18.21 -13.41
N ALA A 521 17.83 17.68 -13.22
CA ALA A 521 18.36 16.54 -13.98
C ALA A 521 17.38 15.35 -14.05
N ASN A 522 16.69 15.00 -12.94
CA ASN A 522 15.71 13.91 -12.95
C ASN A 522 14.48 14.23 -13.81
N ALA A 523 13.98 15.46 -13.78
CA ALA A 523 12.86 15.90 -14.61
C ALA A 523 13.25 15.91 -16.10
N LEU A 524 14.44 16.37 -16.45
CA LEU A 524 14.97 16.29 -17.81
C LEU A 524 15.08 14.84 -18.32
N GLU A 525 15.54 13.92 -17.47
CA GLU A 525 15.62 12.51 -17.84
C GLU A 525 14.24 11.88 -18.11
N ILE A 526 13.21 12.27 -17.36
CA ILE A 526 11.82 11.82 -17.58
C ILE A 526 11.34 12.28 -18.96
N HIS A 527 11.54 13.56 -19.29
CA HIS A 527 11.14 14.13 -20.57
C HIS A 527 11.94 13.54 -21.74
N SER A 528 13.25 13.37 -21.56
CA SER A 528 14.14 12.73 -22.52
C SER A 528 13.77 11.26 -22.79
N SER A 529 13.35 10.53 -21.74
CA SER A 529 12.88 9.15 -21.87
C SER A 529 11.57 9.08 -22.65
N LEU A 530 10.61 9.97 -22.36
CA LEU A 530 9.36 10.03 -23.10
C LEU A 530 9.59 10.39 -24.57
N TRP A 531 10.41 11.43 -24.82
CA TRP A 531 10.82 11.86 -26.16
C TRP A 531 11.41 10.72 -26.98
N LYS A 532 12.34 9.95 -26.39
CA LYS A 532 12.96 8.79 -27.03
C LYS A 532 11.96 7.68 -27.29
N THR A 533 11.06 7.40 -26.33
CA THR A 533 10.07 6.32 -26.43
C THR A 533 9.06 6.59 -27.55
N ILE A 534 8.52 7.81 -27.63
CA ILE A 534 7.66 8.25 -28.72
C ILE A 534 8.40 8.17 -30.05
N GLY A 535 9.68 8.57 -30.07
CA GLY A 535 10.49 8.59 -31.29
C GLY A 535 10.84 7.24 -31.89
N MET A 536 10.55 6.14 -31.20
CA MET A 536 10.67 4.79 -31.76
C MET A 536 9.49 4.39 -32.65
N HIS A 537 8.39 5.16 -32.63
CA HIS A 537 7.16 4.84 -33.36
C HIS A 537 6.72 5.91 -34.37
N PHE A 538 7.23 7.14 -34.24
CA PHE A 538 6.84 8.29 -35.06
C PHE A 538 8.07 9.00 -35.64
N SER A 539 7.98 9.34 -36.92
CA SER A 539 9.08 9.94 -37.68
C SER A 539 9.35 11.38 -37.25
N ASN A 540 8.31 12.15 -36.96
CA ASN A 540 8.38 13.55 -36.56
C ASN A 540 7.84 13.73 -35.14
N ARG A 541 8.45 14.65 -34.39
CA ARG A 541 8.06 15.00 -33.03
C ARG A 541 8.26 16.48 -32.78
N LEU A 542 7.39 17.06 -31.97
CA LEU A 542 7.47 18.46 -31.56
C LEU A 542 7.17 18.55 -30.06
N LEU A 543 8.03 19.24 -29.32
CA LEU A 543 7.77 19.59 -27.93
C LEU A 543 7.24 21.02 -27.88
N ILE A 544 6.20 21.29 -27.10
CA ILE A 544 5.66 22.65 -26.93
C ILE A 544 5.61 22.97 -25.44
N PRO A 545 6.40 23.94 -24.95
CA PRO A 545 6.42 24.30 -23.53
C PRO A 545 5.35 25.36 -23.21
N GLY A 546 4.25 24.93 -22.58
CA GLY A 546 3.22 25.78 -22.00
C GLY A 546 3.15 25.64 -20.47
N GLU A 547 1.94 25.70 -19.92
CA GLU A 547 1.68 25.33 -18.50
C GLU A 547 2.09 23.88 -18.22
N LYS A 548 2.00 23.04 -19.25
CA LYS A 548 2.62 21.71 -19.32
C LYS A 548 3.55 21.64 -20.54
N ASN A 549 4.46 20.68 -20.52
CA ASN A 549 5.20 20.34 -21.73
C ASN A 549 4.39 19.34 -22.55
N TYR A 550 3.95 19.74 -23.74
CA TYR A 550 3.21 18.90 -24.67
C TYR A 550 4.16 18.23 -25.65
N PHE A 551 3.98 16.94 -25.85
CA PHE A 551 4.74 16.09 -26.75
C PHE A 551 3.83 15.66 -27.88
N LEU A 552 4.07 16.22 -29.06
CA LEU A 552 3.36 15.90 -30.29
C LEU A 552 4.19 14.94 -31.13
N ALA A 553 3.52 14.01 -31.81
CA ALA A 553 4.15 13.03 -32.68
C ALA A 553 3.26 12.74 -33.89
N SER A 554 3.88 12.61 -35.06
CA SER A 554 3.24 12.24 -36.32
C SER A 554 4.25 11.62 -37.29
N ASP A 555 3.79 10.98 -38.37
CA ASP A 555 4.65 10.65 -39.50
C ASP A 555 4.77 11.81 -40.50
N THR A 556 3.90 12.81 -40.44
CA THR A 556 4.03 14.07 -41.19
C THR A 556 4.80 15.12 -40.39
N ILE A 557 5.35 16.10 -41.12
CA ILE A 557 6.04 17.25 -40.51
C ILE A 557 5.01 18.10 -39.79
N LEU A 558 5.27 18.42 -38.52
CA LEU A 558 4.40 19.23 -37.68
C LEU A 558 4.75 20.72 -37.89
N PRO A 559 3.80 21.57 -38.35
CA PRO A 559 4.02 23.01 -38.48
C PRO A 559 4.39 23.65 -37.14
N LEU A 560 5.29 24.63 -37.14
CA LEU A 560 5.78 25.25 -35.90
C LEU A 560 4.87 26.38 -35.41
N ASN A 561 4.42 27.27 -36.30
CA ASN A 561 3.68 28.48 -35.95
C ASN A 561 2.23 28.18 -35.60
N ILE A 562 1.90 28.03 -34.32
CA ILE A 562 0.52 27.69 -33.91
C ILE A 562 -0.42 28.87 -34.02
N THR A 563 0.05 30.09 -33.73
CA THR A 563 -0.81 31.26 -33.68
C THR A 563 -1.28 31.66 -35.08
N ASP A 564 -0.39 31.58 -36.07
CA ASP A 564 -0.71 31.78 -37.49
C ASP A 564 -1.79 30.80 -37.97
N ILE A 565 -1.69 29.53 -37.57
CA ILE A 565 -2.63 28.46 -37.96
C ILE A 565 -4.01 28.70 -37.35
N ILE A 566 -4.05 29.09 -36.08
CA ILE A 566 -5.30 29.39 -35.37
C ILE A 566 -6.02 30.58 -36.02
N LEU A 567 -5.28 31.64 -36.35
CA LEU A 567 -5.82 32.80 -37.05
C LEU A 567 -6.32 32.44 -38.45
N ALA A 568 -5.52 31.71 -39.23
CA ALA A 568 -5.88 31.32 -40.59
C ALA A 568 -7.14 30.45 -40.65
N ARG A 569 -7.39 29.66 -39.61
CA ARG A 569 -8.59 28.81 -39.47
C ARG A 569 -9.77 29.49 -38.79
N GLY A 570 -9.59 30.69 -38.25
CA GLY A 570 -10.64 31.40 -37.51
C GLY A 570 -11.11 30.67 -36.26
N ILE A 571 -10.21 29.94 -35.57
CA ILE A 571 -10.56 29.21 -34.35
C ILE A 571 -10.62 30.20 -33.18
N GLU A 572 -11.80 30.33 -32.56
CA GLU A 572 -12.00 31.24 -31.43
C GLU A 572 -11.27 30.72 -30.19
N THR A 573 -10.30 31.49 -29.68
CA THR A 573 -9.48 31.13 -28.51
C THR A 573 -9.23 32.36 -27.63
N GLU A 574 -9.21 32.19 -26.32
CA GLU A 574 -8.90 33.28 -25.37
C GLU A 574 -7.41 33.31 -25.02
N TYR A 575 -6.73 32.16 -24.98
CA TYR A 575 -5.33 32.06 -24.58
C TYR A 575 -4.40 31.62 -25.70
N VAL A 576 -4.71 30.56 -26.45
CA VAL A 576 -3.82 30.06 -27.51
C VAL A 576 -3.99 30.91 -28.78
N ASN A 577 -3.47 32.13 -28.75
CA ASN A 577 -3.54 33.09 -29.84
C ASN A 577 -2.28 33.99 -29.87
N GLN A 578 -2.16 34.78 -30.94
CA GLN A 578 -1.03 35.69 -31.18
C GLN A 578 -0.83 36.78 -30.11
N TYR A 579 -1.82 37.03 -29.24
CA TYR A 579 -1.73 38.08 -28.22
C TYR A 579 -1.05 37.59 -26.94
N TYR A 580 -1.12 36.28 -26.65
CA TYR A 580 -0.51 35.67 -25.47
C TYR A 580 0.72 34.81 -25.81
N ILE A 581 0.76 34.22 -27.01
CA ILE A 581 1.82 33.33 -27.43
C ILE A 581 2.64 33.98 -28.56
N ASP A 582 3.95 34.05 -28.36
CA ASP A 582 4.91 34.37 -29.41
C ASP A 582 5.48 33.05 -29.96
N ASP A 583 5.18 32.74 -31.22
CA ASP A 583 5.60 31.49 -31.86
C ASP A 583 7.13 31.36 -31.93
N ASN A 584 7.88 32.44 -32.14
CA ASN A 584 9.34 32.39 -32.18
C ASN A 584 9.91 32.06 -30.80
N LEU A 585 9.39 32.71 -29.75
CA LEU A 585 9.80 32.42 -28.38
C LEU A 585 9.45 31.00 -27.96
N LEU A 586 8.26 30.53 -28.32
CA LEU A 586 7.80 29.17 -28.04
C LEU A 586 8.72 28.13 -28.69
N ASN A 587 9.09 28.34 -29.95
CA ASN A 587 10.02 27.48 -30.69
C ASN A 587 11.43 27.51 -30.09
N MET A 588 11.97 28.70 -29.76
CA MET A 588 13.29 28.81 -29.10
C MET A 588 13.32 28.07 -27.75
N ARG A 589 12.24 28.16 -26.96
CA ARG A 589 12.13 27.42 -25.69
C ARG A 589 12.03 25.91 -25.92
N SER A 590 11.28 25.49 -26.93
CA SER A 590 11.20 24.08 -27.33
C SER A 590 12.58 23.51 -27.66
N GLU A 591 13.33 24.18 -28.54
CA GLU A 591 14.68 23.79 -28.93
C GLU A 591 15.65 23.79 -27.74
N SER A 592 15.57 24.79 -26.87
CA SER A 592 16.37 24.87 -25.65
C SER A 592 16.13 23.67 -24.71
N ILE A 593 14.88 23.22 -24.55
CA ILE A 593 14.57 22.05 -23.73
C ILE A 593 15.04 20.77 -24.41
N VAL A 594 14.75 20.59 -25.71
CA VAL A 594 15.08 19.37 -26.45
C VAL A 594 16.59 19.19 -26.59
N SER A 595 17.36 20.28 -26.76
CA SER A 595 18.83 20.21 -26.83
C SER A 595 19.49 19.70 -25.55
N GLN A 596 18.80 19.78 -24.40
CA GLN A 596 19.27 19.24 -23.13
C GLN A 596 18.94 17.74 -22.96
N PHE A 597 18.16 17.14 -23.86
CA PHE A 597 17.82 15.73 -23.77
C PHE A 597 19.03 14.85 -24.08
N SER A 598 19.34 13.93 -23.17
CA SER A 598 20.45 13.01 -23.36
C SER A 598 20.11 11.91 -24.38
N PRO A 599 20.98 11.65 -25.38
CA PRO A 599 20.78 10.54 -26.31
C PRO A 599 20.90 9.16 -25.62
N ASN A 600 21.63 9.11 -24.50
CA ASN A 600 21.88 7.89 -23.72
C ASN A 600 20.72 7.51 -22.77
N THR A 601 19.66 8.33 -22.69
CA THR A 601 18.49 8.01 -21.89
C THR A 601 17.85 6.70 -22.36
N LYS A 602 17.35 5.90 -21.42
CA LYS A 602 16.70 4.62 -21.74
C LYS A 602 15.24 4.85 -22.14
N PRO A 603 14.67 4.04 -23.05
CA PRO A 603 13.23 4.07 -23.29
C PRO A 603 12.47 3.53 -22.08
N ASN A 604 11.19 3.92 -21.97
CA ASN A 604 10.30 3.41 -20.94
C ASN A 604 9.57 2.16 -21.45
N LEU A 605 9.62 1.06 -20.69
CA LEU A 605 9.00 -0.22 -21.06
C LEU A 605 8.07 -0.69 -19.95
N ASP A 606 7.09 -1.54 -20.28
CA ASP A 606 6.12 -2.11 -19.32
C ASP A 606 6.82 -2.80 -18.13
N PHE A 607 7.79 -3.67 -18.40
CA PHE A 607 8.52 -4.43 -17.37
C PHE A 607 9.87 -3.82 -16.97
N LYS A 608 10.20 -2.63 -17.50
CA LYS A 608 11.36 -1.81 -17.11
C LYS A 608 10.94 -0.33 -17.12
N PRO A 609 10.16 0.10 -16.11
CA PRO A 609 9.50 1.40 -16.09
C PRO A 609 10.48 2.52 -15.70
N TYR A 610 11.35 2.91 -16.63
CA TYR A 610 12.41 3.90 -16.42
C TYR A 610 11.88 5.25 -15.92
N ILE A 611 10.78 5.73 -16.50
CA ILE A 611 10.19 7.02 -16.12
C ILE A 611 9.69 6.97 -14.67
N PHE A 612 8.96 5.93 -14.28
CA PHE A 612 8.50 5.74 -12.90
C PHE A 612 9.66 5.73 -11.88
N VAL A 613 10.76 5.07 -12.21
CA VAL A 613 11.97 5.05 -11.35
C VAL A 613 12.51 6.47 -11.19
N LYS A 614 12.63 7.23 -12.29
CA LYS A 614 13.12 8.62 -12.24
C LYS A 614 12.16 9.56 -11.53
N GLN A 615 10.85 9.36 -11.66
CA GLN A 615 9.82 10.07 -10.90
C GLN A 615 9.96 9.79 -9.39
N SER A 616 10.25 8.55 -9.01
CA SER A 616 10.49 8.17 -7.61
C SER A 616 11.77 8.82 -7.06
N HIS A 617 12.84 8.88 -7.86
CA HIS A 617 14.07 9.61 -7.50
C HIS A 617 13.83 11.11 -7.36
N HIS A 618 13.08 11.72 -8.28
CA HIS A 618 12.70 13.12 -8.21
C HIS A 618 11.86 13.41 -6.96
N TRP A 619 10.89 12.56 -6.63
CA TRP A 619 10.14 12.70 -5.37
C TRP A 619 11.06 12.62 -4.14
N LEU A 620 12.04 11.72 -4.12
CA LEU A 620 12.99 11.60 -3.01
C LEU A 620 13.99 12.76 -2.91
N SER A 621 14.34 13.43 -4.03
CA SER A 621 15.25 14.57 -4.03
C SER A 621 14.68 15.76 -3.25
N HIS A 622 13.35 15.92 -3.24
CA HIS A 622 12.65 16.92 -2.41
C HIS A 622 12.90 16.77 -0.90
N PHE A 623 13.31 15.58 -0.45
CA PHE A 623 13.51 15.28 0.98
C PHE A 623 14.98 15.04 1.35
N ASN A 624 15.94 15.38 0.48
CA ASN A 624 17.38 15.13 0.69
C ASN A 624 17.69 13.69 1.12
N THR A 625 16.86 12.72 0.71
CA THR A 625 16.97 11.34 1.17
C THR A 625 17.75 10.53 0.16
N ASN A 626 18.84 9.89 0.61
CA ASN A 626 19.64 9.04 -0.27
C ASN A 626 18.93 7.70 -0.52
N TYR A 627 18.40 7.54 -1.74
CA TYR A 627 17.70 6.33 -2.20
C TYR A 627 18.51 5.04 -1.99
N TRP A 628 19.82 5.07 -2.19
CA TRP A 628 20.67 3.88 -2.02
C TRP A 628 20.76 3.43 -0.56
N LEU A 629 20.73 4.35 0.41
CA LEU A 629 20.71 3.96 1.83
C LEU A 629 19.40 3.27 2.21
N ILE A 630 18.28 3.71 1.63
CA ILE A 630 16.96 3.11 1.85
C ILE A 630 16.93 1.65 1.38
N ILE A 631 17.69 1.30 0.34
CA ILE A 631 17.77 -0.08 -0.17
C ILE A 631 18.87 -0.88 0.52
N ALA A 632 20.06 -0.29 0.67
CA ALA A 632 21.23 -0.99 1.18
C ALA A 632 21.06 -1.45 2.63
N VAL A 633 20.42 -0.63 3.49
CA VAL A 633 20.22 -0.98 4.90
C VAL A 633 19.29 -2.20 5.05
N PRO A 634 18.07 -2.23 4.46
CA PRO A 634 17.22 -3.42 4.48
C PRO A 634 17.83 -4.63 3.77
N ALA A 635 18.54 -4.44 2.65
CA ALA A 635 19.21 -5.54 1.96
C ALA A 635 20.32 -6.17 2.83
N LEU A 636 21.12 -5.35 3.51
CA LEU A 636 22.14 -5.83 4.44
C LEU A 636 21.51 -6.54 5.64
N LEU A 637 20.44 -5.98 6.21
CA LEU A 637 19.69 -6.61 7.29
C LEU A 637 19.10 -7.96 6.86
N PHE A 638 18.56 -8.05 5.65
CA PHE A 638 18.10 -9.31 5.07
C PHE A 638 19.22 -10.35 5.02
N LEU A 639 20.39 -9.99 4.48
CA LEU A 639 21.54 -10.91 4.39
C LEU A 639 22.02 -11.36 5.78
N ILE A 640 22.14 -10.44 6.75
CA ILE A 640 22.54 -10.78 8.12
C ILE A 640 21.56 -11.77 8.75
N LEU A 641 20.25 -11.55 8.56
CA LEU A 641 19.22 -12.42 9.11
C LEU A 641 19.16 -13.76 8.36
N PHE A 642 19.40 -13.77 7.05
CA PHE A 642 19.48 -14.95 6.20
C PHE A 642 20.58 -15.91 6.68
N PHE A 643 21.81 -15.40 6.88
CA PHE A 643 22.94 -16.23 7.34
C PHE A 643 22.84 -16.66 8.80
N LYS A 644 22.00 -16.01 9.62
CA LYS A 644 21.69 -16.45 10.99
C LYS A 644 20.65 -17.57 11.07
N GLN A 645 19.97 -17.91 9.96
CA GLN A 645 18.97 -18.96 9.97
C GLN A 645 19.59 -20.37 10.01
N ASN A 646 18.87 -21.32 10.61
CA ASN A 646 19.21 -22.73 10.53
C ASN A 646 18.65 -23.35 9.24
N ALA A 647 19.09 -24.56 8.89
CA ALA A 647 18.68 -25.25 7.65
C ALA A 647 17.16 -25.45 7.46
N LEU A 648 16.35 -25.36 8.53
CA LEU A 648 14.89 -25.36 8.47
C LEU A 648 14.29 -23.94 8.37
N THR A 649 14.81 -22.99 9.14
CA THR A 649 14.25 -21.64 9.17
C THR A 649 14.68 -20.80 7.98
N ILE A 650 15.81 -21.16 7.33
CA ILE A 650 16.26 -20.53 6.09
C ILE A 650 15.27 -20.76 4.96
N GLY A 651 14.69 -21.97 4.88
CA GLY A 651 13.64 -22.32 3.93
C GLY A 651 12.42 -21.44 4.08
N LEU A 652 11.87 -21.36 5.31
CA LEU A 652 10.75 -20.47 5.62
C LEU A 652 11.04 -18.99 5.35
N TYR A 653 12.27 -18.55 5.63
CA TYR A 653 12.68 -17.16 5.35
C TYR A 653 12.72 -16.88 3.85
N THR A 654 13.26 -17.81 3.05
CA THR A 654 13.22 -17.71 1.58
C THR A 654 11.83 -17.89 1.00
N GLY A 655 11.02 -18.77 1.57
CA GLY A 655 9.64 -19.03 1.17
C GLY A 655 8.80 -17.77 1.34
N GLY A 656 8.87 -17.13 2.51
CA GLY A 656 8.22 -15.84 2.75
C GLY A 656 8.71 -14.75 1.79
N PHE A 657 10.02 -14.60 1.60
CA PHE A 657 10.58 -13.64 0.63
C PHE A 657 10.03 -13.88 -0.78
N THR A 658 10.04 -15.13 -1.23
CA THR A 658 9.53 -15.56 -2.54
C THR A 658 8.04 -15.29 -2.68
N ALA A 659 7.28 -15.56 -1.63
CA ALA A 659 5.85 -15.37 -1.57
C ALA A 659 5.46 -13.93 -1.88
N SER A 660 5.96 -12.99 -1.08
CA SER A 660 5.60 -11.59 -1.23
C SER A 660 6.25 -10.95 -2.45
N SER A 661 7.48 -11.32 -2.79
CA SER A 661 8.14 -10.84 -4.02
C SER A 661 7.35 -11.22 -5.26
N LEU A 662 7.03 -12.50 -5.44
CA LEU A 662 6.32 -12.96 -6.64
C LEU A 662 4.85 -12.53 -6.63
N GLU A 663 4.21 -12.42 -5.46
CA GLU A 663 2.88 -11.83 -5.34
C GLU A 663 2.87 -10.39 -5.86
N ILE A 664 3.81 -9.53 -5.41
CA ILE A 664 3.94 -8.15 -5.90
C ILE A 664 4.23 -8.14 -7.40
N VAL A 665 5.14 -8.99 -7.89
CA VAL A 665 5.44 -9.09 -9.31
C VAL A 665 4.19 -9.41 -10.13
N MET A 666 3.39 -10.39 -9.70
CA MET A 666 2.14 -10.77 -10.39
C MET A 666 1.07 -9.68 -10.28
N MET A 667 0.97 -9.03 -9.12
CA MET A 667 0.10 -7.88 -8.89
C MET A 667 0.39 -6.72 -9.85
N LEU A 668 1.67 -6.39 -10.03
CA LEU A 668 2.10 -5.30 -10.91
C LEU A 668 1.99 -5.68 -12.39
N ALA A 669 2.32 -6.94 -12.75
CA ALA A 669 2.09 -7.44 -14.10
C ALA A 669 0.59 -7.42 -14.45
N TYR A 670 -0.29 -7.82 -13.52
CA TYR A 670 -1.73 -7.73 -13.69
C TYR A 670 -2.20 -6.29 -13.95
N GLN A 671 -1.65 -5.32 -13.21
CA GLN A 671 -1.98 -3.89 -13.38
C GLN A 671 -1.60 -3.37 -14.77
N ILE A 672 -0.51 -3.86 -15.37
CA ILE A 672 -0.09 -3.51 -16.73
C ILE A 672 -1.10 -3.98 -17.78
N PHE A 673 -1.75 -5.14 -17.61
CA PHE A 673 -2.69 -5.67 -18.59
C PHE A 673 -4.15 -5.27 -18.33
N VAL A 674 -4.57 -5.28 -17.06
CA VAL A 674 -5.99 -5.11 -16.67
C VAL A 674 -6.30 -3.70 -16.15
N GLY A 675 -5.28 -2.92 -15.80
CA GLY A 675 -5.38 -1.50 -15.44
C GLY A 675 -5.47 -1.20 -13.95
N SER A 676 -6.45 -1.75 -13.23
CA SER A 676 -6.68 -1.42 -11.81
C SER A 676 -6.37 -2.55 -10.85
N ILE A 677 -5.55 -2.23 -9.84
CA ILE A 677 -5.23 -3.13 -8.73
C ILE A 677 -6.08 -2.88 -7.48
N TYR A 678 -6.81 -1.77 -7.39
CA TYR A 678 -7.44 -1.34 -6.15
C TYR A 678 -8.50 -2.34 -5.64
N LEU A 679 -9.39 -2.83 -6.52
CA LEU A 679 -10.27 -3.96 -6.18
C LEU A 679 -9.57 -5.32 -6.36
N ALA A 680 -8.74 -5.46 -7.41
CA ALA A 680 -8.12 -6.74 -7.73
C ALA A 680 -7.20 -7.25 -6.61
N SER A 681 -6.52 -6.36 -5.88
CA SER A 681 -5.68 -6.69 -4.73
C SER A 681 -6.41 -7.56 -3.70
N ALA A 682 -7.69 -7.28 -3.42
CA ALA A 682 -8.46 -8.06 -2.47
C ALA A 682 -8.75 -9.49 -2.99
N PHE A 683 -8.94 -9.67 -4.31
CA PHE A 683 -9.03 -10.98 -4.95
C PHE A 683 -7.67 -11.70 -4.99
N PHE A 684 -6.57 -10.99 -5.25
CA PHE A 684 -5.21 -11.52 -5.17
C PHE A 684 -4.93 -12.07 -3.76
N PHE A 685 -5.16 -11.26 -2.72
CA PHE A 685 -5.01 -11.71 -1.33
C PHE A 685 -5.91 -12.89 -1.00
N THR A 686 -7.14 -12.91 -1.53
CA THR A 686 -8.06 -14.04 -1.33
C THR A 686 -7.51 -15.32 -1.97
N ALA A 687 -7.08 -15.28 -3.23
CA ALA A 687 -6.51 -16.43 -3.93
C ALA A 687 -5.22 -16.90 -3.24
N PHE A 688 -4.36 -15.95 -2.85
CA PHE A 688 -3.14 -16.21 -2.12
C PHE A 688 -3.42 -16.92 -0.78
N MET A 689 -4.33 -16.38 0.04
CA MET A 689 -4.73 -16.99 1.31
C MET A 689 -5.41 -18.35 1.13
N GLY A 690 -6.16 -18.55 0.04
CA GLY A 690 -6.74 -19.84 -0.32
C GLY A 690 -5.70 -20.91 -0.61
N GLY A 691 -4.66 -20.58 -1.37
CA GLY A 691 -3.54 -21.50 -1.60
C GLY A 691 -2.78 -21.80 -0.32
N LEU A 692 -2.45 -20.79 0.52
CA LEU A 692 -1.82 -21.01 1.83
C LEU A 692 -2.65 -21.97 2.71
N ALA A 693 -3.97 -21.72 2.79
CA ALA A 693 -4.89 -22.51 3.60
C ALA A 693 -4.92 -23.97 3.14
N THR A 694 -5.08 -24.20 1.84
CA THR A 694 -5.15 -25.55 1.26
C THR A 694 -3.82 -26.28 1.36
N GLY A 695 -2.70 -25.65 1.01
CA GLY A 695 -1.36 -26.22 1.13
C GLY A 695 -1.01 -26.59 2.57
N SER A 696 -1.37 -25.74 3.53
CA SER A 696 -1.07 -25.99 4.95
C SER A 696 -2.01 -27.00 5.62
N TYR A 697 -3.22 -27.21 5.09
CA TYR A 697 -4.19 -28.17 5.65
C TYR A 697 -3.83 -29.63 5.35
N ILE A 698 -3.10 -29.88 4.25
CA ILE A 698 -2.78 -31.23 3.76
C ILE A 698 -2.13 -32.09 4.85
N SER A 699 -2.68 -33.29 5.05
CA SER A 699 -2.14 -34.26 6.00
C SER A 699 -0.93 -34.97 5.42
N VAL A 700 0.26 -34.54 5.82
CA VAL A 700 1.50 -35.31 5.60
C VAL A 700 1.55 -36.48 6.59
N ILE A 701 1.32 -37.71 6.11
CA ILE A 701 1.31 -38.97 6.89
C ILE A 701 2.67 -39.70 6.81
N GLU A 702 3.57 -39.24 5.95
CA GLU A 702 4.77 -39.96 5.57
C GLU A 702 5.86 -40.02 6.65
N ALA A 703 6.81 -40.95 6.48
CA ALA A 703 8.02 -41.09 7.29
C ALA A 703 8.89 -39.81 7.25
N LYS A 704 9.62 -39.54 8.33
CA LYS A 704 10.42 -38.31 8.51
C LYS A 704 11.40 -38.03 7.35
N THR A 705 12.05 -39.06 6.81
CA THR A 705 12.99 -38.93 5.68
C THR A 705 12.32 -38.42 4.40
N LYS A 706 11.08 -38.89 4.13
CA LYS A 706 10.27 -38.38 3.01
C LYS A 706 9.86 -36.92 3.23
N ARG A 707 9.53 -36.54 4.47
CA ARG A 707 9.20 -35.13 4.79
C ARG A 707 10.36 -34.17 4.52
N ILE A 708 11.60 -34.54 4.85
CA ILE A 708 12.78 -33.72 4.55
C ILE A 708 12.96 -33.61 3.03
N THR A 709 12.75 -34.72 2.30
CA THR A 709 12.81 -34.76 0.84
C THR A 709 11.81 -33.83 0.18
N HIS A 710 10.55 -33.88 0.62
CA HIS A 710 9.51 -32.96 0.16
C HIS A 710 9.80 -31.50 0.54
N TYR A 711 10.47 -31.25 1.68
CA TYR A 711 10.76 -29.90 2.15
C TYR A 711 11.81 -29.16 1.31
N TYR A 712 12.94 -29.80 0.95
CA TYR A 712 13.84 -29.16 -0.03
C TYR A 712 13.30 -29.25 -1.46
N GLY A 713 12.50 -30.28 -1.78
CA GLY A 713 11.86 -30.44 -3.08
C GLY A 713 10.92 -29.28 -3.41
N ILE A 714 10.12 -28.81 -2.44
CA ILE A 714 9.23 -27.66 -2.67
C ILE A 714 10.01 -26.36 -2.92
N GLN A 715 11.18 -26.17 -2.29
CA GLN A 715 12.03 -25.00 -2.56
C GLN A 715 12.57 -25.00 -4.00
N PHE A 716 13.00 -26.15 -4.52
CA PHE A 716 13.37 -26.26 -5.94
C PHE A 716 12.18 -26.04 -6.88
N LEU A 717 10.98 -26.51 -6.52
CA LEU A 717 9.76 -26.25 -7.29
C LEU A 717 9.41 -24.76 -7.31
N LEU A 718 9.56 -24.05 -6.19
CA LEU A 718 9.39 -22.59 -6.11
C LEU A 718 10.42 -21.85 -6.98
N ALA A 719 11.67 -22.34 -7.03
CA ALA A 719 12.68 -21.81 -7.93
C ALA A 719 12.30 -21.98 -9.41
N ILE A 720 11.81 -23.17 -9.80
CA ILE A 720 11.34 -23.45 -11.15
C ILE A 720 10.14 -22.56 -11.50
N PHE A 721 9.18 -22.42 -10.58
CA PHE A 721 8.04 -21.52 -10.75
C PHE A 721 8.50 -20.08 -11.00
N ALA A 722 9.47 -19.59 -10.22
CA ALA A 722 10.03 -18.25 -10.41
C ALA A 722 10.68 -18.09 -11.80
N VAL A 723 11.46 -19.07 -12.29
CA VAL A 723 12.08 -19.01 -13.63
C VAL A 723 11.03 -19.03 -14.76
N ILE A 724 9.95 -19.79 -14.59
CA ILE A 724 8.88 -19.93 -15.60
C ILE A 724 7.96 -18.71 -15.62
N LEU A 725 7.79 -18.00 -14.50
CA LEU A 725 6.83 -16.90 -14.36
C LEU A 725 6.96 -15.81 -15.44
N PRO A 726 8.16 -15.27 -15.79
CA PRO A 726 8.28 -14.27 -16.85
C PRO A 726 7.76 -14.76 -18.21
N LEU A 727 7.96 -16.04 -18.53
CA LEU A 727 7.46 -16.64 -19.78
C LEU A 727 5.94 -16.72 -19.77
N LEU A 728 5.33 -17.08 -18.64
CA LEU A 728 3.87 -17.10 -18.49
C LEU A 728 3.27 -15.70 -18.58
N VAL A 729 3.91 -14.70 -17.97
CA VAL A 729 3.48 -13.30 -18.06
C VAL A 729 3.56 -12.79 -19.49
N ASN A 730 4.65 -13.06 -20.21
CA ASN A 730 4.75 -12.67 -21.62
C ASN A 730 3.69 -13.35 -22.50
N LEU A 731 3.30 -14.60 -22.19
CA LEU A 731 2.22 -15.28 -22.90
C LEU A 731 0.86 -14.57 -22.72
N THR A 732 0.66 -13.87 -21.60
CA THR A 732 -0.60 -13.14 -21.37
C THR A 732 -0.79 -11.93 -22.28
N ASP A 733 0.27 -11.38 -22.88
CA ASP A 733 0.16 -10.27 -23.83
C ASP A 733 -0.61 -10.69 -25.11
N TYR A 734 -0.40 -11.92 -25.59
CA TYR A 734 -1.18 -12.49 -26.70
C TYR A 734 -2.66 -12.68 -26.36
N LEU A 735 -2.98 -12.75 -25.07
CA LEU A 735 -4.34 -12.92 -24.55
C LEU A 735 -4.93 -11.60 -24.03
N ALA A 736 -4.24 -10.46 -24.20
CA ALA A 736 -4.66 -9.17 -23.64
C ALA A 736 -6.06 -8.73 -24.08
N GLY A 737 -6.52 -9.15 -25.26
CA GLY A 737 -7.89 -8.94 -25.74
C GLY A 737 -8.99 -9.68 -24.94
N TYR A 738 -8.63 -10.72 -24.18
CA TYR A 738 -9.53 -11.58 -23.40
C TYR A 738 -9.32 -11.40 -21.90
N ILE A 739 -9.75 -10.25 -21.37
CA ILE A 739 -9.43 -9.81 -20.01
C ILE A 739 -9.79 -10.83 -18.91
N ILE A 740 -10.92 -11.54 -19.05
CA ILE A 740 -11.38 -12.55 -18.08
C ILE A 740 -10.41 -13.73 -18.02
N VAL A 741 -9.89 -14.16 -19.18
CA VAL A 741 -8.93 -15.26 -19.26
C VAL A 741 -7.62 -14.86 -18.58
N VAL A 742 -7.14 -13.64 -18.85
CA VAL A 742 -5.95 -13.07 -18.20
C VAL A 742 -6.13 -13.04 -16.67
N GLN A 743 -7.28 -12.55 -16.19
CA GLN A 743 -7.59 -12.50 -14.75
C GLN A 743 -7.54 -13.89 -14.10
N VAL A 744 -8.17 -14.89 -14.72
CA VAL A 744 -8.20 -16.27 -14.19
C VAL A 744 -6.80 -16.87 -14.15
N ILE A 745 -5.97 -16.66 -15.17
CA ILE A 745 -4.58 -17.12 -15.19
C ILE A 745 -3.81 -16.55 -14.00
N PHE A 746 -3.86 -15.24 -13.77
CA PHE A 746 -3.16 -14.62 -12.65
C PHE A 746 -3.62 -15.17 -11.29
N PHE A 747 -4.92 -15.38 -11.08
CA PHE A 747 -5.42 -15.96 -9.83
C PHE A 747 -4.97 -17.41 -9.62
N ILE A 748 -4.88 -18.21 -10.69
CA ILE A 748 -4.36 -19.58 -10.63
C ILE A 748 -2.86 -19.56 -10.27
N LEU A 749 -2.07 -18.67 -10.87
CA LEU A 749 -0.64 -18.56 -10.59
C LEU A 749 -0.38 -18.17 -9.13
N VAL A 750 -1.13 -17.20 -8.62
CA VAL A 750 -1.06 -16.76 -7.22
C VAL A 750 -1.43 -17.90 -6.28
N PHE A 751 -2.52 -18.62 -6.56
CA PHE A 751 -2.94 -19.76 -5.77
C PHE A 751 -1.90 -20.89 -5.78
N ALA A 752 -1.30 -21.19 -6.94
CA ALA A 752 -0.30 -22.25 -7.08
C ALA A 752 0.99 -21.93 -6.29
N LEU A 753 1.45 -20.67 -6.38
CA LEU A 753 2.57 -20.17 -5.58
C LEU A 753 2.29 -20.36 -4.09
N SER A 754 1.18 -19.82 -3.62
CA SER A 754 0.84 -19.80 -2.19
C SER A 754 0.50 -21.19 -1.64
N PHE A 755 -0.03 -22.09 -2.46
CA PHE A 755 -0.15 -23.50 -2.13
C PHE A 755 1.20 -24.13 -1.77
N GLY A 756 2.23 -23.86 -2.57
CA GLY A 756 3.59 -24.36 -2.30
C GLY A 756 4.14 -23.85 -0.96
N ILE A 757 3.95 -22.56 -0.69
CA ILE A 757 4.40 -21.92 0.57
C ILE A 757 3.62 -22.45 1.78
N GLY A 758 2.30 -22.62 1.67
CA GLY A 758 1.48 -23.21 2.73
C GLY A 758 1.90 -24.64 3.05
N PHE A 759 2.22 -25.42 2.02
CA PHE A 759 2.75 -26.77 2.18
C PHE A 759 4.14 -26.78 2.82
N GLU A 760 5.02 -25.86 2.43
CA GLU A 760 6.33 -25.64 3.04
C GLU A 760 6.19 -25.35 4.55
N PHE A 761 5.31 -24.43 4.93
CA PHE A 761 5.05 -24.08 6.33
C PHE A 761 4.60 -25.28 7.17
N ASN A 762 3.68 -26.08 6.65
CA ASN A 762 3.19 -27.29 7.29
C ASN A 762 4.29 -28.33 7.48
N LEU A 763 5.12 -28.57 6.46
CA LEU A 763 6.29 -29.46 6.55
C LEU A 763 7.30 -28.96 7.59
N ALA A 764 7.66 -27.68 7.56
CA ALA A 764 8.58 -27.08 8.53
C ALA A 764 8.06 -27.24 9.96
N SER A 765 6.75 -27.05 10.19
CA SER A 765 6.14 -27.22 11.50
C SER A 765 6.30 -28.65 12.04
N LYS A 766 6.13 -29.67 11.18
CA LYS A 766 6.23 -31.09 11.55
C LYS A 766 7.66 -31.61 11.70
N LEU A 767 8.63 -30.93 11.09
CA LEU A 767 10.05 -31.30 11.16
C LEU A 767 10.72 -30.82 12.45
N GLN A 768 10.12 -29.83 13.15
CA GLN A 768 10.64 -29.32 14.41
C GLN A 768 10.15 -30.12 15.62
N GLN A 769 11.05 -30.35 16.58
CA GLN A 769 10.79 -31.00 17.86
C GLN A 769 11.12 -30.03 19.00
N ARG A 770 10.28 -29.01 19.17
CA ARG A 770 10.36 -27.99 20.23
C ARG A 770 8.97 -27.80 20.83
N GLU A 771 8.86 -26.99 21.88
CA GLU A 771 7.56 -26.58 22.42
C GLU A 771 6.69 -25.92 21.34
N PHE A 772 5.36 -26.15 21.40
CA PHE A 772 4.44 -25.67 20.37
C PHE A 772 4.45 -24.15 20.22
N SER A 773 4.62 -23.41 21.34
CA SER A 773 4.79 -21.96 21.35
C SER A 773 6.02 -21.50 20.57
N VAL A 774 7.14 -22.19 20.77
CA VAL A 774 8.40 -21.90 20.09
C VAL A 774 8.30 -22.23 18.60
N ILE A 775 7.74 -23.38 18.22
CA ILE A 775 7.56 -23.74 16.80
C ILE A 775 6.65 -22.72 16.12
N SER A 776 5.48 -22.42 16.71
CA SER A 776 4.49 -21.53 16.11
C SER A 776 5.03 -20.12 15.93
N GLY A 777 5.56 -19.54 17.01
CA GLY A 777 6.11 -18.20 16.96
C GLY A 777 7.44 -18.12 16.20
N THR A 778 8.15 -19.24 15.95
CA THR A 778 9.36 -19.23 15.09
C THR A 778 9.03 -19.29 13.63
N ASN A 779 8.20 -20.25 13.24
CA ASN A 779 7.88 -20.42 11.85
C ASN A 779 7.16 -19.18 11.31
N TYR A 780 6.17 -18.69 12.05
CA TYR A 780 5.40 -17.53 11.61
C TYR A 780 6.22 -16.24 11.58
N SER A 781 7.08 -16.01 12.58
CA SER A 781 7.96 -14.83 12.56
C SER A 781 8.97 -14.84 11.44
N THR A 782 9.53 -16.02 11.12
CA THR A 782 10.58 -16.15 10.12
C THR A 782 10.00 -16.03 8.72
N ASP A 783 8.85 -16.67 8.48
CA ASP A 783 8.07 -16.51 7.25
C ASP A 783 7.73 -15.02 7.01
N LEU A 784 7.09 -14.36 7.99
CA LEU A 784 6.74 -12.94 7.89
C LEU A 784 7.94 -12.01 7.75
N ALA A 785 9.08 -12.30 8.40
CA ALA A 785 10.30 -11.52 8.23
C ALA A 785 10.81 -11.63 6.78
N GLY A 786 10.84 -12.84 6.22
CA GLY A 786 11.17 -13.06 4.81
C GLY A 786 10.23 -12.28 3.90
N SER A 787 8.92 -12.42 4.12
CA SER A 787 7.87 -11.73 3.37
C SER A 787 7.99 -10.22 3.44
N ALA A 788 8.36 -9.65 4.58
CA ALA A 788 8.56 -8.21 4.72
C ALA A 788 9.69 -7.67 3.85
N PHE A 789 10.85 -8.35 3.84
CA PHE A 789 11.97 -7.95 2.99
C PHE A 789 11.65 -8.19 1.51
N GLY A 790 10.93 -9.26 1.17
CA GLY A 790 10.44 -9.52 -0.18
C GLY A 790 9.53 -8.40 -0.67
N ALA A 791 8.58 -7.97 0.16
CA ALA A 791 7.66 -6.89 -0.17
C ALA A 791 8.40 -5.56 -0.38
N PHE A 792 9.30 -5.21 0.55
CA PHE A 792 10.05 -3.95 0.52
C PHE A 792 11.06 -3.88 -0.64
N LEU A 793 11.93 -4.89 -0.78
CA LEU A 793 13.00 -4.86 -1.77
C LEU A 793 12.46 -5.03 -3.19
N THR A 794 11.36 -5.77 -3.36
CA THR A 794 10.77 -5.98 -4.70
C THR A 794 10.08 -4.73 -5.21
N SER A 795 9.26 -4.06 -4.39
CA SER A 795 8.56 -2.85 -4.80
C SER A 795 9.51 -1.66 -5.00
N LEU A 796 10.54 -1.55 -4.16
CA LEU A 796 11.43 -0.39 -4.18
C LEU A 796 12.58 -0.53 -5.17
N PHE A 797 13.13 -1.74 -5.35
CA PHE A 797 14.39 -1.95 -6.06
C PHE A 797 14.32 -3.02 -7.15
N LEU A 798 14.03 -4.28 -6.79
CA LEU A 798 14.21 -5.40 -7.73
C LEU A 798 13.39 -5.20 -9.00
N LEU A 799 12.09 -4.97 -8.89
CA LEU A 799 11.25 -4.86 -10.09
C LEU A 799 11.49 -3.55 -10.86
N PRO A 800 11.46 -2.35 -10.24
CA PRO A 800 11.62 -1.11 -11.00
C PRO A 800 13.00 -0.99 -11.67
N VAL A 801 14.07 -1.45 -11.00
CA VAL A 801 15.45 -1.27 -11.49
C VAL A 801 15.93 -2.44 -12.34
N LEU A 802 15.69 -3.68 -11.91
CA LEU A 802 16.21 -4.86 -12.61
C LEU A 802 15.22 -5.41 -13.65
N GLY A 803 13.94 -5.07 -13.52
CA GLY A 803 12.86 -5.57 -14.35
C GLY A 803 12.36 -6.96 -13.93
N LEU A 804 11.29 -7.41 -14.59
CA LEU A 804 10.58 -8.65 -14.29
C LEU A 804 11.49 -9.89 -14.26
N THR A 805 12.20 -10.14 -15.37
CA THR A 805 12.98 -11.37 -15.56
C THR A 805 14.10 -11.51 -14.54
N ASN A 806 14.90 -10.45 -14.33
CA ASN A 806 16.02 -10.49 -13.40
C ASN A 806 15.57 -10.64 -11.95
N THR A 807 14.45 -10.00 -11.59
CA THR A 807 13.83 -10.17 -10.27
C THR A 807 13.48 -11.63 -10.02
N CYS A 808 12.83 -12.28 -10.99
CA CYS A 808 12.46 -13.69 -10.90
C CYS A 808 13.68 -14.62 -10.81
N LEU A 809 14.77 -14.33 -11.54
CA LEU A 809 16.01 -15.09 -11.48
C LEU A 809 16.72 -14.98 -10.12
N ILE A 810 16.73 -13.80 -9.50
CA ILE A 810 17.27 -13.61 -8.15
C ILE A 810 16.48 -14.42 -7.13
N ILE A 811 15.15 -14.38 -7.22
CA ILE A 811 14.25 -15.16 -6.35
C ILE A 811 14.48 -16.67 -6.54
N ALA A 812 14.62 -17.12 -7.79
CA ALA A 812 14.96 -18.52 -8.09
C ALA A 812 16.29 -18.92 -7.46
N GLY A 813 17.32 -18.07 -7.57
CA GLY A 813 18.63 -18.28 -6.96
C GLY A 813 18.56 -18.44 -5.45
N LEU A 814 17.79 -17.59 -4.75
CA LEU A 814 17.60 -17.71 -3.30
C LEU A 814 16.95 -19.04 -2.89
N ASN A 815 15.95 -19.50 -3.63
CA ASN A 815 15.29 -20.79 -3.38
C ASN A 815 16.21 -21.99 -3.66
N ILE A 816 17.07 -21.90 -4.68
CA ILE A 816 18.09 -22.94 -4.94
C ILE A 816 19.09 -22.99 -3.79
N ILE A 817 19.53 -21.84 -3.28
CA ILE A 817 20.46 -21.76 -2.14
C ILE A 817 19.82 -22.36 -0.89
N SER A 818 18.59 -22.00 -0.53
CA SER A 818 17.93 -22.61 0.63
C SER A 818 17.70 -24.11 0.44
N GLY A 819 17.23 -24.53 -0.75
CA GLY A 819 17.01 -25.94 -1.09
C GLY A 819 18.27 -26.79 -0.96
N THR A 820 19.40 -26.29 -1.44
CA THR A 820 20.69 -26.96 -1.34
C THR A 820 21.18 -27.03 0.12
N VAL A 821 21.09 -25.93 0.88
CA VAL A 821 21.48 -25.91 2.31
C VAL A 821 20.66 -26.91 3.13
N THR A 822 19.35 -26.98 2.90
CA THR A 822 18.46 -27.95 3.54
C THR A 822 18.77 -29.38 3.13
N CYS A 823 19.00 -29.63 1.83
CA CYS A 823 19.37 -30.95 1.29
C CYS A 823 20.69 -31.46 1.88
N LEU A 824 21.73 -30.63 1.91
CA LEU A 824 23.04 -30.98 2.50
C LEU A 824 22.95 -31.23 4.01
N SER A 825 22.00 -30.58 4.69
CA SER A 825 21.80 -30.73 6.12
C SER A 825 20.93 -31.93 6.51
N ARG A 826 20.42 -32.72 5.55
CA ARG A 826 19.46 -33.83 5.80
C ARG A 826 19.93 -34.87 6.83
N ASN A 827 21.24 -35.08 6.94
CA ASN A 827 21.87 -36.04 7.85
C ASN A 827 22.41 -35.40 9.14
N ARG A 828 22.33 -34.07 9.31
CA ARG A 828 22.87 -33.36 10.49
C ARG A 828 21.90 -33.38 11.66
N ARG A 829 22.44 -33.28 12.89
CA ARG A 829 21.66 -33.12 14.14
C ARG A 829 20.75 -31.89 14.17
N ILE A 830 20.78 -31.01 13.18
CA ILE A 830 19.80 -29.92 13.03
C ILE A 830 18.35 -30.48 12.92
N PHE A 831 18.20 -31.72 12.43
CA PHE A 831 16.95 -32.48 12.43
C PHE A 831 16.82 -33.50 13.58
N ALA A 832 17.88 -33.73 14.37
CA ALA A 832 17.89 -34.64 15.51
C ALA A 832 17.95 -33.82 16.80
N GLY A 833 16.82 -33.72 17.49
CA GLY A 833 16.64 -32.82 18.63
C GLY A 833 17.75 -32.87 19.67
N TYR A 834 17.87 -31.77 20.41
CA TYR A 834 18.48 -31.80 21.75
C TYR A 834 17.85 -32.97 22.52
N SER A 835 18.63 -34.01 22.80
CA SER A 835 18.20 -35.09 23.67
C SER A 835 17.94 -34.52 25.06
N GLN A 836 16.89 -35.01 25.71
CA GLN A 836 16.51 -34.79 27.11
C GLN A 836 17.63 -35.12 28.13
N ASN A 837 18.71 -34.35 28.18
CA ASN A 837 19.79 -34.52 29.17
C ASN A 837 20.04 -33.24 29.99
N GLN A 838 18.98 -32.53 30.37
CA GLN A 838 19.06 -31.47 31.41
C GLN A 838 17.88 -31.52 32.41
N ILE A 839 17.33 -32.71 32.65
CA ILE A 839 16.50 -32.98 33.84
C ILE A 839 17.26 -34.01 34.68
N LYS A 840 18.39 -33.57 35.23
CA LYS A 840 19.14 -34.15 36.36
C LYS A 840 20.45 -33.37 36.46
N ASN A 841 20.39 -32.24 37.15
CA ASN A 841 21.39 -31.74 38.09
C ASN A 841 20.81 -30.52 38.81
#